data_AF-A0AAE6JMR4-F1
#
_entry.id   AF-A0AAE6JMR4-F1
#
_cell.length_a   1.000
_cell.length_b   1.000
_cell.length_c   1.000
_cell.angle_alpha   90.00
_cell.angle_beta   90.00
_cell.angle_gamma   90.00
#
_symmetry.space_group_name_H-M   'P 1'
#
loop_
_entity.id
_entity.type
_entity.pdbx_description
1 polymer ?
#
loop_
_entity_poly.entity_id
_entity_poly.type
_entity_poly.pdbx_seq_one_letter_code
_entity_poly.pdbx_strand_id
1 'polypeptide(L)'
;MLSIPGTATYAADVLKPDPAFNTGACIMIAVTIFFLLLLLLWLIRLARSLKYDEAAQEKHGDKWIFRQINSLDARQLDLLISRRNHRKKAINKAKGDNNGFTAVMALLLVLSALSTQAQTPAESKNVLTSPGMIIMLTLIFIPLVVTVFLVALKIRNLAAKTRYSRVKKETSELADVVDNDDTVYEELIKRKHALNYRLTNNELAGTIGPEDSKGILLNVDEVHGPRFFASKRKAAPKHQTDPKLVKLIMWYLGTATLWLVLGTSVGEYIGIKFVSPDADHISWLSFGRLRPVHTNMVFWGWSSMAMLGLGYYVVSTVSNTVVYSIKRGYYSLILMNAAIIIGSGMLMAGINNGGGEYREYIWPVMALFAGGIVVSLANYIQTIAQRKTKEIYISNWYIVSAMMFLTVIVTVGYLPFYQDGLGETIVQGYYMHQAVGMWFMFFNLGLVYYFLPQQLNTPIYSYSLGILAFWSQILFYTLIGTHHFIFSSIPWWLQTVAIVGSMGMLIPVFSGTTNFIMTFRGNFNKIGRSYTLPFYIVGILFYFTGSTQGTAEAFRETNLIWHFTDFTTAHSHLTMYGIIAFMLWACIYTIVPRLTGNEPKQGLVGAHFWLALIGLLFYTIPLMIGGTLKGIAWRDGKPFIDSVVLMAPYWLWRAIGGSLMWASHLVFAWNIYVMFSGDKSDPDIRKEVFEKLNTIPANAEI
;
A
#
# COMPACT_ATOMS: atom_id res chain seq x y z
N MET A 1 -25.45 52.04 -25.01
CA MET A 1 -25.04 51.01 -25.99
C MET A 1 -23.61 51.31 -26.42
N LEU A 2 -22.63 50.64 -25.81
CA LEU A 2 -21.23 50.64 -26.25
C LEU A 2 -20.83 49.16 -26.36
N SER A 3 -20.86 48.65 -27.58
CA SER A 3 -20.42 47.30 -27.91
C SER A 3 -18.89 47.30 -27.97
N ILE A 4 -18.26 46.59 -27.03
CA ILE A 4 -16.84 46.27 -27.10
C ILE A 4 -16.69 45.08 -28.08
N PRO A 5 -16.06 45.24 -29.25
CA PRO A 5 -15.79 44.13 -30.15
C PRO A 5 -14.51 43.43 -29.68
N GLY A 6 -14.57 42.11 -29.41
CA GLY A 6 -13.35 41.30 -29.29
C GLY A 6 -13.34 40.11 -28.32
N THR A 7 -14.39 39.84 -27.55
CA THR A 7 -14.36 38.74 -26.55
C THR A 7 -14.81 37.38 -27.07
N ALA A 8 -15.48 37.30 -28.23
CA ALA A 8 -16.00 36.04 -28.76
C ALA A 8 -15.02 35.25 -29.64
N THR A 9 -13.99 35.90 -30.20
CA THR A 9 -13.05 35.24 -31.15
C THR A 9 -11.84 34.61 -30.47
N TYR A 10 -11.40 35.10 -29.29
CA TYR A 10 -10.25 34.52 -28.59
C TYR A 10 -10.58 33.20 -27.87
N ALA A 11 -11.81 33.02 -27.39
CA ALA A 11 -12.26 31.75 -26.79
C ALA A 11 -12.40 30.63 -27.84
N ALA A 12 -12.68 30.97 -29.10
CA ALA A 12 -12.82 30.01 -30.19
C ALA A 12 -11.47 29.51 -30.74
N ASP A 13 -10.41 30.34 -30.69
CA ASP A 13 -9.08 29.94 -31.16
C ASP A 13 -8.29 29.08 -30.14
N VAL A 14 -8.57 29.21 -28.84
CA VAL A 14 -7.97 28.36 -27.78
C VAL A 14 -8.63 26.98 -27.68
N LEU A 15 -9.82 26.80 -28.27
CA LEU A 15 -10.57 25.53 -28.31
C LEU A 15 -10.38 24.75 -29.63
N LYS A 16 -9.49 25.19 -30.52
CA LYS A 16 -9.06 24.33 -31.63
C LYS A 16 -8.28 23.15 -31.03
N PRO A 17 -8.65 21.90 -31.33
CA PRO A 17 -7.95 20.75 -30.79
C PRO A 17 -6.50 20.81 -31.29
N ASP A 18 -5.59 21.08 -30.36
CA ASP A 18 -4.16 20.93 -30.58
C ASP A 18 -3.91 19.48 -31.03
N PRO A 19 -3.10 19.21 -32.07
CA PRO A 19 -2.64 17.86 -32.39
C PRO A 19 -2.08 17.10 -31.16
N ALA A 20 -1.64 17.78 -30.10
CA ALA A 20 -1.33 17.18 -28.80
C ALA A 20 -2.53 16.44 -28.14
N PHE A 21 -3.76 16.90 -28.33
CA PHE A 21 -4.99 16.29 -27.79
C PHE A 21 -5.30 14.93 -28.44
N ASN A 22 -5.02 14.80 -29.74
CA ASN A 22 -5.08 13.50 -30.45
C ASN A 22 -4.02 12.52 -29.94
N THR A 23 -2.90 13.03 -29.42
CA THR A 23 -1.81 12.21 -28.90
C THR A 23 -2.20 11.54 -27.57
N GLY A 24 -2.90 12.26 -26.68
CA GLY A 24 -3.37 11.72 -25.39
C GLY A 24 -4.39 10.58 -25.51
N ALA A 25 -5.37 10.73 -26.41
CA ALA A 25 -6.36 9.66 -26.68
C ALA A 25 -5.71 8.43 -27.33
N CYS A 26 -4.80 8.64 -28.28
CA CYS A 26 -4.00 7.56 -28.88
C CYS A 26 -3.13 6.85 -27.84
N ILE A 27 -2.54 7.58 -26.90
CA ILE A 27 -1.76 7.01 -25.79
C ILE A 27 -2.67 6.16 -24.88
N MET A 28 -3.85 6.65 -24.50
CA MET A 28 -4.79 5.90 -23.66
C MET A 28 -5.28 4.61 -24.34
N ILE A 29 -5.59 4.66 -25.64
CA ILE A 29 -5.97 3.48 -26.44
C ILE A 29 -4.78 2.53 -26.56
N ALA A 30 -3.57 3.03 -26.83
CA ALA A 30 -2.36 2.22 -26.92
C ALA A 30 -2.02 1.54 -25.59
N VAL A 31 -2.15 2.25 -24.46
CA VAL A 31 -1.98 1.71 -23.12
C VAL A 31 -3.03 0.63 -22.83
N THR A 32 -4.28 0.85 -23.25
CA THR A 32 -5.36 -0.13 -23.09
C THR A 32 -5.11 -1.40 -23.90
N ILE A 33 -4.74 -1.26 -25.17
CA ILE A 33 -4.36 -2.39 -26.03
C ILE A 33 -3.15 -3.12 -25.46
N PHE A 34 -2.16 -2.39 -24.93
CA PHE A 34 -0.99 -2.95 -24.28
C PHE A 34 -1.35 -3.80 -23.05
N PHE A 35 -2.22 -3.32 -22.16
CA PHE A 35 -2.67 -4.09 -21.00
C PHE A 35 -3.56 -5.28 -21.37
N LEU A 36 -4.42 -5.16 -22.39
CA LEU A 36 -5.21 -6.28 -22.92
C LEU A 36 -4.32 -7.34 -23.56
N LEU A 37 -3.27 -6.95 -24.27
CA LEU A 37 -2.27 -7.87 -24.83
C LEU A 37 -1.46 -8.56 -23.73
N LEU A 38 -1.07 -7.84 -22.66
CA LEU A 38 -0.41 -8.44 -21.50
C LEU A 38 -1.32 -9.45 -20.79
N LEU A 39 -2.61 -9.13 -20.65
CA LEU A 39 -3.61 -10.05 -20.11
C LEU A 39 -3.76 -11.29 -21.00
N LEU A 40 -3.86 -11.11 -22.32
CA LEU A 40 -3.94 -12.21 -23.28
C LEU A 40 -2.69 -13.09 -23.23
N LEU A 41 -1.49 -12.51 -23.20
CA LEU A 41 -0.23 -13.23 -23.06
C LEU A 41 -0.15 -13.99 -21.74
N TRP A 42 -0.65 -13.40 -20.65
CA TRP A 42 -0.74 -14.07 -19.36
C TRP A 42 -1.73 -15.25 -19.39
N LEU A 43 -2.91 -15.06 -19.99
CA LEU A 43 -3.91 -16.12 -20.18
C LEU A 43 -3.39 -17.25 -21.06
N ILE A 44 -2.66 -16.95 -22.15
CA ILE A 44 -2.01 -17.94 -23.01
C ILE A 44 -0.95 -18.71 -22.23
N ARG A 45 -0.11 -18.03 -21.43
CA ARG A 45 0.89 -18.69 -20.58
C ARG A 45 0.24 -19.59 -19.54
N LEU A 46 -0.87 -19.18 -18.95
CA LEU A 46 -1.62 -19.97 -17.98
C LEU A 46 -2.29 -21.18 -18.63
N ALA A 47 -2.94 -21.00 -19.79
CA ALA A 47 -3.54 -22.10 -20.53
C ALA A 47 -2.48 -23.13 -20.98
N ARG A 48 -1.27 -22.66 -21.36
CA ARG A 48 -0.13 -23.53 -21.61
C ARG A 48 0.37 -24.23 -20.35
N SER A 49 0.42 -23.56 -19.20
CA SER A 49 0.84 -24.23 -17.95
C SER A 49 -0.17 -25.30 -17.52
N LEU A 50 -1.48 -25.02 -17.64
CA LEU A 50 -2.54 -25.99 -17.35
C LEU A 50 -2.50 -27.18 -18.32
N LYS A 51 -2.30 -26.96 -19.62
CA LYS A 51 -2.11 -28.06 -20.60
C LYS A 51 -0.83 -28.86 -20.36
N TYR A 52 0.25 -28.20 -19.95
CA TYR A 52 1.49 -28.87 -19.58
C TYR A 52 1.31 -29.73 -18.32
N ASP A 53 0.53 -29.24 -17.35
CA ASP A 53 0.21 -29.96 -16.12
C ASP A 53 -0.70 -31.18 -16.38
N GLU A 54 -1.60 -31.10 -17.36
CA GLU A 54 -2.46 -32.20 -17.82
C GLU A 54 -1.64 -33.26 -18.59
N ALA A 55 -0.75 -32.83 -19.50
CA ALA A 55 0.15 -33.74 -20.23
C ALA A 55 1.21 -34.41 -19.33
N ALA A 56 1.53 -33.81 -18.18
CA ALA A 56 2.42 -34.42 -17.18
C ALA A 56 1.76 -35.57 -16.39
N GLN A 57 0.43 -35.68 -16.38
CA GLN A 57 -0.30 -36.78 -15.72
C GLN A 57 -0.20 -38.12 -16.46
N GLU A 58 0.21 -38.15 -17.73
CA GLU A 58 0.17 -39.37 -18.55
C GLU A 58 1.47 -40.20 -18.58
N LYS A 59 2.52 -39.83 -17.83
CA LYS A 59 3.78 -40.60 -17.78
C LYS A 59 4.15 -41.06 -16.37
N HIS A 60 3.47 -42.09 -15.88
CA HIS A 60 3.87 -42.84 -14.69
C HIS A 60 4.88 -43.94 -15.07
N GLY A 61 6.11 -43.81 -14.57
CA GLY A 61 7.18 -44.83 -14.64
C GLY A 61 8.28 -44.50 -13.63
N ASP A 62 9.30 -45.34 -13.48
CA ASP A 62 10.31 -45.25 -12.39
C ASP A 62 11.01 -43.89 -12.28
N LYS A 63 11.21 -43.20 -13.42
CA LYS A 63 11.78 -41.84 -13.48
C LYS A 63 10.90 -40.76 -12.82
N TRP A 64 9.62 -41.03 -12.58
CA TRP A 64 8.72 -40.14 -11.85
C TRP A 64 8.97 -40.23 -10.34
N ILE A 65 9.04 -41.44 -9.78
CA ILE A 65 9.27 -41.69 -8.35
C ILE A 65 10.58 -41.03 -7.90
N PHE A 66 11.67 -41.26 -8.65
CA PHE A 66 12.96 -40.63 -8.39
C PHE A 66 12.93 -39.09 -8.43
N ARG A 67 12.14 -38.50 -9.36
CA ARG A 67 11.97 -37.04 -9.41
C ARG A 67 11.21 -36.53 -8.19
N GLN A 68 10.20 -37.26 -7.73
CA GLN A 68 9.43 -36.89 -6.55
C GLN A 68 10.28 -36.96 -5.27
N ILE A 69 11.02 -38.05 -5.05
CA ILE A 69 11.91 -38.21 -3.89
C ILE A 69 12.97 -37.10 -3.84
N ASN A 70 13.59 -36.77 -4.98
CA ASN A 70 14.60 -35.72 -5.04
C ASN A 70 14.07 -34.30 -4.74
N SER A 71 12.76 -34.09 -4.89
CA SER A 71 12.08 -32.82 -4.63
C SER A 71 11.61 -32.62 -3.19
N LEU A 72 11.75 -33.63 -2.31
CA LEU A 72 11.36 -33.56 -0.90
C LEU A 72 12.47 -32.96 -0.02
N ASP A 73 12.06 -32.21 1.01
CA ASP A 73 12.96 -31.70 2.06
C ASP A 73 13.13 -32.68 3.24
N ALA A 74 14.14 -32.45 4.09
CA ALA A 74 14.49 -33.36 5.20
C ALA A 74 13.33 -33.61 6.18
N ARG A 75 12.48 -32.59 6.40
CA ARG A 75 11.36 -32.65 7.35
C ARG A 75 10.16 -33.40 6.77
N GLN A 76 9.94 -33.29 5.46
CA GLN A 76 8.97 -34.08 4.71
C GLN A 76 9.37 -35.55 4.66
N LEU A 77 10.66 -35.85 4.50
CA LEU A 77 11.18 -37.22 4.59
C LEU A 77 10.94 -37.82 5.99
N ASP A 78 11.13 -37.04 7.06
CA ASP A 78 10.81 -37.47 8.44
C ASP A 78 9.33 -37.81 8.63
N LEU A 79 8.42 -37.00 8.07
CA LEU A 79 6.98 -37.24 8.12
C LEU A 79 6.56 -38.51 7.37
N LEU A 80 7.20 -38.82 6.24
CA LEU A 80 6.97 -40.05 5.48
C LEU A 80 7.54 -41.30 6.17
N ILE A 81 8.76 -41.21 6.70
CA ILE A 81 9.40 -42.34 7.41
C ILE A 81 8.64 -42.67 8.71
N SER A 82 8.23 -41.65 9.46
CA SER A 82 7.41 -41.85 10.67
C SER A 82 6.07 -42.51 10.35
N ARG A 83 5.39 -42.07 9.28
CA ARG A 83 4.14 -42.69 8.80
C ARG A 83 4.30 -44.18 8.52
N ARG A 84 5.28 -44.57 7.69
CA ARG A 84 5.53 -45.97 7.32
C ARG A 84 5.83 -46.84 8.54
N ASN A 85 6.64 -46.34 9.47
CA ASN A 85 6.96 -47.05 10.71
C ASN A 85 5.73 -47.22 11.62
N HIS A 86 4.82 -46.25 11.65
CA HIS A 86 3.52 -46.38 12.34
C HIS A 86 2.57 -47.36 11.61
N ARG A 87 2.55 -47.37 10.27
CA ARG A 87 1.69 -48.24 9.45
C ARG A 87 2.12 -49.72 9.52
N LYS A 88 3.42 -50.05 9.45
CA LYS A 88 3.93 -51.44 9.65
C LYS A 88 3.56 -52.02 11.03
N LYS A 89 3.35 -51.17 12.04
CA LYS A 89 2.91 -51.59 13.38
C LYS A 89 1.40 -51.87 13.48
N ALA A 90 0.59 -51.34 12.56
CA ALA A 90 -0.86 -51.51 12.50
C ALA A 90 -1.31 -52.67 11.58
N ILE A 91 -0.42 -53.18 10.72
CA ILE A 91 -0.71 -54.20 9.68
C ILE A 91 -0.92 -55.63 10.24
N ASN A 92 -0.88 -55.85 11.55
CA ASN A 92 -1.23 -57.14 12.17
C ASN A 92 -2.72 -57.34 12.48
N LYS A 93 -3.62 -56.50 11.96
CA LYS A 93 -5.06 -56.72 12.17
C LYS A 93 -5.91 -56.26 10.99
N ALA A 94 -6.74 -57.21 10.55
CA ALA A 94 -7.93 -57.08 9.71
C ALA A 94 -7.74 -57.04 8.18
N LYS A 95 -8.32 -58.06 7.55
CA LYS A 95 -8.57 -58.25 6.11
C LYS A 95 -10.09 -58.46 5.98
N GLY A 96 -10.74 -57.78 5.05
CA GLY A 96 -12.17 -57.93 4.75
C GLY A 96 -12.61 -56.88 3.72
N ASP A 97 -13.54 -57.22 2.83
CA ASP A 97 -13.48 -56.92 1.39
C ASP A 97 -14.75 -56.22 0.84
N ASN A 98 -14.54 -55.48 -0.27
CA ASN A 98 -15.40 -55.18 -1.43
C ASN A 98 -16.56 -54.13 -1.50
N ASN A 99 -16.35 -53.22 -2.48
CA ASN A 99 -17.16 -52.86 -3.68
C ASN A 99 -18.32 -51.83 -3.69
N GLY A 100 -18.27 -50.90 -4.66
CA GLY A 100 -19.43 -50.17 -5.22
C GLY A 100 -19.11 -48.93 -6.07
N PHE A 101 -19.79 -48.73 -7.21
CA PHE A 101 -19.40 -47.92 -8.39
C PHE A 101 -20.25 -46.62 -8.60
N THR A 102 -19.59 -45.54 -9.08
CA THR A 102 -19.97 -44.45 -10.05
C THR A 102 -21.17 -43.47 -10.02
N ALA A 103 -20.86 -42.25 -10.55
CA ALA A 103 -21.58 -41.37 -11.53
C ALA A 103 -22.77 -40.48 -11.05
N VAL A 104 -23.19 -39.33 -11.65
CA VAL A 104 -22.84 -38.29 -12.67
C VAL A 104 -23.92 -37.17 -12.51
N MET A 105 -23.69 -35.89 -12.90
CA MET A 105 -24.58 -35.05 -13.76
C MET A 105 -24.41 -33.52 -13.67
N ALA A 106 -24.66 -32.88 -14.82
CA ALA A 106 -24.63 -31.44 -15.14
C ALA A 106 -26.06 -30.85 -15.33
N LEU A 107 -26.20 -29.52 -15.33
CA LEU A 107 -26.96 -28.66 -16.30
C LEU A 107 -27.14 -27.21 -15.75
N LEU A 108 -26.71 -26.16 -16.47
CA LEU A 108 -27.44 -25.25 -17.40
C LEU A 108 -28.26 -24.11 -16.75
N LEU A 109 -28.06 -22.87 -17.21
CA LEU A 109 -29.04 -22.11 -18.01
C LEU A 109 -28.49 -20.78 -18.55
N VAL A 110 -28.99 -20.43 -19.74
CA VAL A 110 -28.77 -19.25 -20.60
C VAL A 110 -30.05 -18.39 -20.59
N LEU A 111 -29.95 -17.10 -20.94
CA LEU A 111 -30.89 -16.23 -21.71
C LEU A 111 -30.57 -14.75 -21.38
N SER A 112 -30.66 -13.72 -22.23
CA SER A 112 -30.86 -13.52 -23.68
C SER A 112 -30.71 -12.01 -23.97
N ALA A 113 -30.45 -11.66 -25.23
CA ALA A 113 -30.30 -10.30 -25.75
C ALA A 113 -31.64 -9.62 -26.12
N LEU A 114 -31.64 -8.28 -26.21
CA LEU A 114 -32.58 -7.46 -26.98
C LEU A 114 -31.83 -6.28 -27.65
N SER A 115 -32.09 -6.11 -28.95
CA SER A 115 -31.78 -4.97 -29.83
C SER A 115 -33.06 -4.12 -29.97
N THR A 116 -33.18 -2.89 -30.51
CA THR A 116 -32.54 -2.07 -31.57
C THR A 116 -32.98 -0.59 -31.39
N GLN A 117 -32.25 0.40 -31.93
CA GLN A 117 -32.72 1.29 -33.02
C GLN A 117 -31.65 2.34 -33.39
N ALA A 118 -31.53 2.63 -34.68
CA ALA A 118 -30.67 3.66 -35.26
C ALA A 118 -31.49 4.55 -36.21
N GLN A 119 -31.14 5.83 -36.29
CA GLN A 119 -31.40 6.72 -37.43
C GLN A 119 -30.17 7.61 -37.67
N THR A 120 -29.93 7.91 -38.95
CA THR A 120 -28.71 8.43 -39.61
C THR A 120 -28.81 9.97 -39.87
N PRO A 121 -27.88 10.61 -40.62
CA PRO A 121 -26.50 10.98 -40.25
C PRO A 121 -26.25 12.51 -40.39
N ALA A 122 -25.24 13.05 -39.71
CA ALA A 122 -24.68 14.37 -40.06
C ALA A 122 -23.17 14.46 -39.73
N GLU A 123 -22.43 14.89 -40.76
CA GLU A 123 -21.05 15.37 -40.89
C GLU A 123 -19.92 14.88 -39.96
N SER A 124 -18.87 14.40 -40.64
CA SER A 124 -17.63 13.88 -40.10
C SER A 124 -16.88 14.89 -39.22
N LYS A 125 -16.94 14.69 -37.91
CA LYS A 125 -15.82 15.01 -37.01
C LYS A 125 -15.39 13.70 -36.36
N ASN A 126 -14.09 13.47 -36.27
CA ASN A 126 -13.49 12.26 -35.71
C ASN A 126 -14.11 11.96 -34.32
N VAL A 127 -15.09 11.05 -34.27
CA VAL A 127 -15.90 10.78 -33.07
C VAL A 127 -15.05 10.25 -31.92
N LEU A 128 -13.95 9.57 -32.27
CA LEU A 128 -12.94 9.01 -31.35
C LEU A 128 -12.18 10.06 -30.52
N THR A 129 -12.18 11.33 -30.92
CA THR A 129 -11.44 12.40 -30.21
C THR A 129 -12.36 13.38 -29.49
N SER A 130 -13.67 13.15 -29.52
CA SER A 130 -14.64 13.97 -28.79
C SER A 130 -14.50 13.74 -27.27
N PRO A 131 -14.45 14.80 -26.45
CA PRO A 131 -14.36 14.67 -24.99
C PRO A 131 -15.44 13.73 -24.43
N GLY A 132 -16.69 13.81 -24.91
CA GLY A 132 -17.77 12.91 -24.49
C GLY A 132 -17.48 11.41 -24.71
N MET A 133 -16.82 11.04 -25.81
CA MET A 133 -16.39 9.65 -26.03
C MET A 133 -15.23 9.25 -25.12
N ILE A 134 -14.29 10.14 -24.81
CA ILE A 134 -13.19 9.87 -23.86
C ILE A 134 -13.75 9.61 -22.46
N ILE A 135 -14.73 10.40 -22.02
CA ILE A 135 -15.42 10.17 -20.74
C ILE A 135 -16.23 8.89 -20.76
N MET A 136 -16.98 8.59 -21.82
CA MET A 136 -17.71 7.32 -21.96
C MET A 136 -16.75 6.12 -21.90
N LEU A 137 -15.64 6.17 -22.64
CA LEU A 137 -14.62 5.12 -22.65
C LEU A 137 -13.98 4.96 -21.27
N THR A 138 -13.70 6.06 -20.55
CA THR A 138 -13.16 6.03 -19.19
C THR A 138 -14.16 5.47 -18.17
N LEU A 139 -15.44 5.81 -18.28
CA LEU A 139 -16.50 5.30 -17.39
C LEU A 139 -16.82 3.83 -17.66
N ILE A 140 -16.73 3.35 -18.90
CA ILE A 140 -16.82 1.93 -19.25
C ILE A 140 -15.56 1.16 -18.84
N PHE A 141 -14.40 1.84 -18.83
CA PHE A 141 -13.12 1.25 -18.43
C PHE A 141 -13.10 0.87 -16.94
N ILE A 142 -13.75 1.64 -16.05
CA ILE A 142 -13.77 1.33 -14.61
C ILE A 142 -14.43 -0.05 -14.34
N PRO A 143 -15.68 -0.34 -14.79
CA PRO A 143 -16.27 -1.67 -14.68
C PRO A 143 -15.48 -2.76 -15.42
N LEU A 144 -14.88 -2.44 -16.58
CA LEU A 144 -14.09 -3.39 -17.35
C LEU A 144 -12.83 -3.83 -16.59
N VAL A 145 -12.09 -2.89 -15.99
CA VAL A 145 -10.92 -3.17 -15.16
C VAL A 145 -11.32 -3.97 -13.93
N VAL A 146 -12.42 -3.61 -13.26
CA VAL A 146 -12.95 -4.38 -12.12
C VAL A 146 -13.33 -5.80 -12.55
N THR A 147 -13.99 -5.97 -13.69
CA THR A 147 -14.40 -7.28 -14.22
C THR A 147 -13.18 -8.12 -14.60
N VAL A 148 -12.21 -7.54 -15.32
CA VAL A 148 -10.94 -8.20 -15.67
C VAL A 148 -10.18 -8.61 -14.42
N PHE A 149 -10.13 -7.74 -13.40
CA PHE A 149 -9.53 -8.04 -12.11
C PHE A 149 -10.22 -9.22 -11.44
N LEU A 150 -11.55 -9.20 -11.28
CA LEU A 150 -12.33 -10.28 -10.69
C LEU A 150 -12.19 -11.60 -11.45
N VAL A 151 -12.18 -11.57 -12.79
CA VAL A 151 -11.93 -12.72 -13.65
C VAL A 151 -10.52 -13.26 -13.42
N ALA A 152 -9.50 -12.40 -13.34
CA ALA A 152 -8.14 -12.80 -13.00
C ALA A 152 -8.04 -13.43 -11.59
N LEU A 153 -8.78 -12.91 -10.59
CA LEU A 153 -8.87 -13.54 -9.27
C LEU A 153 -9.47 -14.94 -9.36
N LYS A 154 -10.61 -15.08 -10.06
CA LYS A 154 -11.34 -16.35 -10.21
C LYS A 154 -10.52 -17.39 -10.95
N ILE A 155 -9.86 -17.00 -12.03
CA ILE A 155 -8.99 -17.87 -12.83
C ILE A 155 -7.77 -18.31 -12.02
N ARG A 156 -7.13 -17.41 -11.27
CA ARG A 156 -6.01 -17.79 -10.39
C ARG A 156 -6.47 -18.73 -9.27
N ASN A 157 -7.63 -18.49 -8.67
CA ASN A 157 -8.18 -19.38 -7.65
C ASN A 157 -8.49 -20.77 -8.23
N LEU A 158 -8.95 -20.84 -9.47
CA LEU A 158 -9.13 -22.11 -10.19
C LEU A 158 -7.78 -22.81 -10.42
N ALA A 159 -6.77 -22.09 -10.91
CA ALA A 159 -5.43 -22.63 -11.11
C ALA A 159 -4.80 -23.12 -9.79
N ALA A 160 -4.94 -22.35 -8.70
CA ALA A 160 -4.48 -22.74 -7.37
C ALA A 160 -5.22 -23.98 -6.85
N LYS A 161 -6.53 -24.11 -7.11
CA LYS A 161 -7.32 -25.29 -6.76
C LYS A 161 -6.86 -26.52 -7.56
N THR A 162 -6.64 -26.39 -8.86
CA THR A 162 -6.13 -27.48 -9.71
C THR A 162 -4.74 -27.92 -9.28
N ARG A 163 -3.83 -26.97 -9.03
CA ARG A 163 -2.49 -27.23 -8.51
C ARG A 163 -2.54 -27.92 -7.14
N TYR A 164 -3.38 -27.46 -6.22
CA TYR A 164 -3.57 -28.11 -4.91
C TYR A 164 -4.07 -29.55 -5.07
N SER A 165 -5.08 -29.79 -5.89
CA SER A 165 -5.60 -31.13 -6.16
C SER A 165 -4.54 -32.04 -6.79
N ARG A 166 -3.74 -31.52 -7.73
CA ARG A 166 -2.62 -32.27 -8.34
C ARG A 166 -1.58 -32.64 -7.30
N VAL A 167 -1.02 -31.65 -6.58
CA VAL A 167 0.03 -31.89 -5.59
C VAL A 167 -0.51 -32.81 -4.49
N LYS A 168 -1.77 -32.66 -4.05
CA LYS A 168 -2.41 -33.58 -3.10
C LYS A 168 -2.45 -35.02 -3.63
N LYS A 169 -2.86 -35.22 -4.89
CA LYS A 169 -2.91 -36.53 -5.54
C LYS A 169 -1.51 -37.14 -5.64
N GLU A 170 -0.54 -36.42 -6.20
CA GLU A 170 0.87 -36.84 -6.34
C GLU A 170 1.51 -37.18 -4.98
N THR A 171 1.23 -36.36 -3.96
CA THR A 171 1.78 -36.56 -2.60
C THR A 171 1.18 -37.79 -1.93
N SER A 172 -0.12 -38.05 -2.16
CA SER A 172 -0.80 -39.23 -1.61
C SER A 172 -0.32 -40.51 -2.30
N GLU A 173 -0.21 -40.50 -3.64
CA GLU A 173 0.35 -41.60 -4.43
C GLU A 173 1.80 -41.90 -4.03
N LEU A 174 2.64 -40.87 -3.84
CA LEU A 174 4.01 -41.05 -3.37
C LEU A 174 4.06 -41.69 -1.98
N ALA A 175 3.18 -41.26 -1.06
CA ALA A 175 3.13 -41.84 0.28
C ALA A 175 2.71 -43.31 0.25
N ASP A 176 1.77 -43.70 -0.62
CA ASP A 176 1.32 -45.09 -0.75
C ASP A 176 2.37 -45.99 -1.42
N VAL A 177 3.13 -45.48 -2.40
CA VAL A 177 4.27 -46.22 -2.99
C VAL A 177 5.36 -46.45 -1.95
N VAL A 178 5.72 -45.43 -1.17
CA VAL A 178 6.73 -45.52 -0.10
C VAL A 178 6.30 -46.51 0.99
N ASP A 179 5.01 -46.58 1.32
CA ASP A 179 4.49 -47.50 2.32
C ASP A 179 4.57 -48.98 1.86
N ASN A 180 4.49 -49.26 0.55
CA ASN A 180 4.36 -50.61 0.00
C ASN A 180 5.64 -51.16 -0.68
N ASP A 181 6.59 -50.31 -1.07
CA ASP A 181 7.83 -50.72 -1.75
C ASP A 181 9.06 -50.49 -0.84
N ASP A 182 9.73 -51.58 -0.46
CA ASP A 182 10.93 -51.54 0.38
C ASP A 182 12.14 -50.93 -0.36
N THR A 183 12.24 -51.04 -1.68
CA THR A 183 13.36 -50.49 -2.47
C THR A 183 13.32 -48.95 -2.53
N VAL A 184 12.11 -48.39 -2.63
CA VAL A 184 11.86 -46.95 -2.66
C VAL A 184 12.16 -46.31 -1.30
N TYR A 185 11.90 -47.04 -0.21
CA TYR A 185 12.20 -46.59 1.15
C TYR A 185 13.70 -46.51 1.45
N GLU A 186 14.49 -47.47 0.97
CA GLU A 186 15.96 -47.42 1.09
C GLU A 186 16.53 -46.20 0.36
N GLU A 187 16.01 -45.87 -0.83
CA GLU A 187 16.43 -44.66 -1.56
C GLU A 187 16.01 -43.36 -0.84
N LEU A 188 14.87 -43.39 -0.12
CA LEU A 188 14.39 -42.29 0.72
C LEU A 188 15.30 -42.03 1.92
N ILE A 189 15.76 -43.09 2.58
CA ILE A 189 16.76 -43.04 3.66
C ILE A 189 18.07 -42.49 3.12
N LYS A 190 18.55 -42.98 1.98
CA LYS A 190 19.76 -42.50 1.32
C LYS A 190 19.70 -41.01 0.97
N ARG A 191 18.56 -40.53 0.47
CA ARG A 191 18.31 -39.11 0.20
C ARG A 191 18.31 -38.27 1.48
N LYS A 192 17.72 -38.77 2.57
CA LYS A 192 17.77 -38.11 3.88
C LYS A 192 19.19 -37.99 4.40
N HIS A 193 19.99 -39.06 4.30
CA HIS A 193 21.42 -39.02 4.64
C HIS A 193 22.17 -37.99 3.80
N ALA A 194 21.88 -37.88 2.49
CA ALA A 194 22.49 -36.87 1.62
C ALA A 194 22.06 -35.42 1.97
N LEU A 195 20.81 -35.19 2.39
CA LEU A 195 20.33 -33.86 2.81
C LEU A 195 20.85 -33.44 4.20
N ASN A 196 21.09 -34.42 5.07
CA ASN A 196 21.69 -34.21 6.40
C ASN A 196 23.22 -34.15 6.34
N TYR A 197 23.82 -34.58 5.23
CA TYR A 197 25.24 -34.43 4.98
C TYR A 197 25.58 -32.93 4.85
N ARG A 198 26.31 -32.42 5.83
CA ARG A 198 26.88 -31.07 5.78
C ARG A 198 28.37 -31.18 5.58
N LEU A 199 28.84 -30.51 4.54
CA LEU A 199 30.24 -30.18 4.39
C LEU A 199 30.65 -29.26 5.56
N THR A 200 31.83 -29.51 6.11
CA THR A 200 32.49 -28.71 7.15
C THR A 200 32.90 -27.32 6.66
N ASN A 201 32.73 -27.05 5.35
CA ASN A 201 33.16 -25.85 4.62
C ASN A 201 34.68 -25.70 4.53
N ASN A 202 35.44 -26.76 4.84
CA ASN A 202 36.90 -26.80 4.73
C ASN A 202 37.38 -27.81 3.67
N GLU A 203 36.48 -28.53 3.00
CA GLU A 203 36.85 -29.59 2.05
C GLU A 203 37.54 -29.07 0.77
N LEU A 204 37.33 -27.80 0.43
CA LEU A 204 37.94 -27.12 -0.71
C LEU A 204 38.84 -25.94 -0.28
N ALA A 205 38.98 -25.71 1.02
CA ALA A 205 39.87 -24.70 1.54
C ALA A 205 41.31 -25.23 1.46
N GLY A 206 42.19 -24.52 0.73
CA GLY A 206 43.63 -24.74 0.86
C GLY A 206 44.05 -24.52 2.32
N THR A 207 45.11 -25.18 2.78
CA THR A 207 45.66 -25.03 4.14
C THR A 207 46.32 -23.66 4.39
N ILE A 208 46.27 -22.76 3.41
CA ILE A 208 46.91 -21.45 3.43
C ILE A 208 45.85 -20.41 3.74
N GLY A 209 46.05 -19.67 4.85
CA GLY A 209 45.17 -18.57 5.22
C GLY A 209 45.20 -17.44 4.17
N PRO A 210 44.07 -16.78 3.87
CA PRO A 210 44.05 -15.66 2.95
C PRO A 210 44.85 -14.48 3.53
N GLU A 211 45.89 -14.05 2.81
CA GLU A 211 46.75 -12.94 3.19
C GLU A 211 46.62 -11.82 2.15
N ASP A 212 46.02 -10.69 2.53
CA ASP A 212 45.92 -9.48 1.70
C ASP A 212 46.96 -8.46 2.16
N SER A 213 48.18 -8.59 1.66
CA SER A 213 49.29 -7.69 2.01
C SER A 213 49.17 -6.29 1.39
N LYS A 214 48.17 -6.04 0.52
CA LYS A 214 47.99 -4.76 -0.20
C LYS A 214 46.68 -4.04 0.13
N GLY A 215 45.80 -4.63 0.95
CA GLY A 215 44.54 -4.04 1.38
C GLY A 215 43.53 -3.82 0.24
N ILE A 216 43.60 -4.62 -0.83
CA ILE A 216 42.79 -4.45 -2.04
C ILE A 216 41.42 -5.14 -1.90
N LEU A 217 41.33 -6.19 -1.08
CA LEU A 217 40.12 -7.01 -0.94
C LEU A 217 39.28 -6.54 0.24
N LEU A 218 38.40 -5.56 0.00
CA LEU A 218 37.47 -5.04 1.02
C LEU A 218 36.11 -5.77 1.05
N ASN A 219 35.82 -6.66 0.10
CA ASN A 219 34.63 -7.52 0.10
C ASN A 219 34.78 -8.64 -0.95
N VAL A 220 34.94 -9.88 -0.50
CA VAL A 220 34.81 -11.06 -1.36
C VAL A 220 33.41 -11.63 -1.13
N ASP A 221 32.45 -11.22 -1.98
CA ASP A 221 31.10 -11.81 -2.04
C ASP A 221 31.07 -12.78 -3.25
N GLU A 222 30.74 -14.05 -3.04
CA GLU A 222 30.39 -14.96 -4.15
C GLU A 222 29.00 -14.59 -4.71
N VAL A 223 28.92 -14.24 -6.00
CA VAL A 223 27.66 -13.82 -6.64
C VAL A 223 27.35 -14.68 -7.86
N HIS A 224 26.21 -15.38 -7.81
CA HIS A 224 25.73 -16.29 -8.87
C HIS A 224 24.80 -15.61 -9.91
N GLY A 225 25.03 -14.36 -10.30
CA GLY A 225 24.13 -13.64 -11.23
C GLY A 225 24.79 -12.60 -12.13
N PRO A 226 24.11 -12.17 -13.22
CA PRO A 226 24.65 -11.19 -14.18
C PRO A 226 24.93 -9.84 -13.50
N ARG A 227 26.15 -9.32 -13.70
CA ARG A 227 26.71 -8.14 -13.00
C ARG A 227 26.00 -6.80 -13.23
N PHE A 228 25.11 -6.72 -14.22
CA PHE A 228 24.44 -5.48 -14.58
C PHE A 228 23.22 -5.16 -13.70
N PHE A 229 22.70 -6.14 -12.95
CA PHE A 229 21.62 -5.92 -11.99
C PHE A 229 21.97 -6.57 -10.65
N ALA A 230 22.12 -5.77 -9.60
CA ALA A 230 22.23 -6.30 -8.25
C ALA A 230 20.95 -7.08 -7.92
N SER A 231 21.08 -8.39 -7.66
CA SER A 231 19.95 -9.20 -7.18
C SER A 231 19.55 -8.70 -5.80
N LYS A 232 18.29 -8.29 -5.63
CA LYS A 232 17.82 -7.79 -4.34
C LYS A 232 17.63 -8.95 -3.37
N ARG A 233 17.95 -8.73 -2.09
CA ARG A 233 17.86 -9.75 -1.04
C ARG A 233 16.38 -10.11 -0.78
N LYS A 234 16.11 -11.42 -0.64
CA LYS A 234 14.81 -11.93 -0.20
C LYS A 234 14.52 -11.52 1.25
N ALA A 235 13.24 -11.45 1.60
CA ALA A 235 12.78 -11.23 2.97
C ALA A 235 13.31 -12.32 3.91
N ALA A 236 13.51 -11.93 5.17
CA ALA A 236 13.86 -12.87 6.23
C ALA A 236 12.74 -13.92 6.42
N PRO A 237 13.08 -15.15 6.86
CA PRO A 237 12.11 -16.22 7.05
C PRO A 237 10.98 -15.83 8.03
N LYS A 238 9.84 -16.50 7.87
CA LYS A 238 8.58 -16.21 8.58
C LYS A 238 8.76 -16.10 10.10
N HIS A 239 8.37 -14.96 10.66
CA HIS A 239 8.38 -14.76 12.12
C HIS A 239 7.21 -15.52 12.78
N GLN A 240 7.44 -16.20 13.90
CA GLN A 240 6.38 -16.87 14.67
C GLN A 240 5.47 -15.83 15.35
N THR A 241 4.52 -15.30 14.59
CA THR A 241 3.48 -14.38 15.09
C THR A 241 2.16 -15.13 15.18
N ASP A 242 1.30 -14.81 16.16
CA ASP A 242 -0.04 -15.39 16.28
C ASP A 242 -0.81 -15.25 14.95
N PRO A 243 -1.25 -16.37 14.33
CA PRO A 243 -2.03 -16.34 13.08
C PRO A 243 -3.26 -15.44 13.14
N LYS A 244 -3.90 -15.30 14.32
CA LYS A 244 -5.07 -14.43 14.49
C LYS A 244 -4.69 -12.96 14.36
N LEU A 245 -3.56 -12.56 14.94
CA LEU A 245 -3.03 -11.21 14.80
C LEU A 245 -2.61 -10.92 13.36
N VAL A 246 -1.93 -11.87 12.71
CA VAL A 246 -1.59 -11.76 11.28
C VAL A 246 -2.86 -11.50 10.47
N LYS A 247 -3.91 -12.32 10.65
CA LYS A 247 -5.17 -12.14 9.92
C LYS A 247 -5.78 -10.75 10.15
N LEU A 248 -5.77 -10.24 11.37
CA LEU A 248 -6.27 -8.90 11.69
C LEU A 248 -5.48 -7.80 10.94
N ILE A 249 -4.15 -7.84 11.00
CA ILE A 249 -3.27 -6.88 10.32
C ILE A 249 -3.55 -6.90 8.82
N MET A 250 -3.70 -8.08 8.24
CA MET A 250 -3.95 -8.25 6.80
C MET A 250 -5.31 -7.67 6.40
N TRP A 251 -6.35 -7.75 7.24
CA TRP A 251 -7.62 -7.08 7.00
C TRP A 251 -7.50 -5.55 7.03
N TYR A 252 -6.75 -4.99 7.98
CA TYR A 252 -6.45 -3.54 8.00
C TYR A 252 -5.72 -3.12 6.72
N LEU A 253 -4.65 -3.81 6.35
CA LEU A 253 -3.86 -3.47 5.17
C LEU A 253 -4.62 -3.68 3.85
N GLY A 254 -5.47 -4.70 3.77
CA GLY A 254 -6.33 -4.97 2.62
C GLY A 254 -7.40 -3.89 2.43
N THR A 255 -8.09 -3.51 3.50
CA THR A 255 -9.09 -2.42 3.45
C THR A 255 -8.43 -1.06 3.22
N ALA A 256 -7.27 -0.79 3.82
CA ALA A 256 -6.48 0.40 3.53
C ALA A 256 -6.17 0.48 2.02
N THR A 257 -5.64 -0.60 1.44
CA THR A 257 -5.29 -0.66 0.01
C THR A 257 -6.50 -0.43 -0.89
N LEU A 258 -7.69 -0.95 -0.52
CA LEU A 258 -8.94 -0.67 -1.22
C LEU A 258 -9.25 0.84 -1.21
N TRP A 259 -9.18 1.48 -0.03
CA TRP A 259 -9.43 2.91 0.09
C TRP A 259 -8.41 3.79 -0.63
N LEU A 260 -7.15 3.35 -0.70
CA LEU A 260 -6.13 4.03 -1.50
C LEU A 260 -6.53 4.06 -2.98
N VAL A 261 -6.89 2.91 -3.55
CA VAL A 261 -7.27 2.82 -4.96
C VAL A 261 -8.53 3.62 -5.23
N LEU A 262 -9.57 3.49 -4.39
CA LEU A 262 -10.82 4.23 -4.57
C LEU A 262 -10.62 5.74 -4.41
N GLY A 263 -9.99 6.17 -3.31
CA GLY A 263 -9.75 7.58 -3.02
C GLY A 263 -8.89 8.24 -4.09
N THR A 264 -7.83 7.56 -4.56
CA THR A 264 -6.96 8.13 -5.60
C THR A 264 -7.57 8.04 -7.00
N SER A 265 -8.50 7.12 -7.27
CA SER A 265 -9.30 7.15 -8.50
C SER A 265 -10.21 8.38 -8.55
N VAL A 266 -10.83 8.75 -7.42
CA VAL A 266 -11.57 10.01 -7.31
C VAL A 266 -10.63 11.21 -7.47
N GLY A 267 -9.45 11.15 -6.85
CA GLY A 267 -8.40 12.18 -6.97
C GLY A 267 -7.94 12.41 -8.41
N GLU A 268 -7.72 11.33 -9.15
CA GLU A 268 -7.34 11.38 -10.56
C GLU A 268 -8.47 11.98 -11.41
N TYR A 269 -9.71 11.52 -11.19
CA TYR A 269 -10.88 12.03 -11.88
C TYR A 269 -11.02 13.56 -11.71
N ILE A 270 -10.95 14.06 -10.48
CA ILE A 270 -11.03 15.51 -10.23
C ILE A 270 -9.78 16.26 -10.72
N GLY A 271 -8.62 15.60 -10.82
CA GLY A 271 -7.43 16.15 -11.44
C GLY A 271 -7.64 16.42 -12.93
N ILE A 272 -8.25 15.47 -13.65
CA ILE A 272 -8.62 15.62 -15.06
C ILE A 272 -9.63 16.77 -15.24
N LYS A 273 -10.55 17.00 -14.30
CA LYS A 273 -11.51 18.12 -14.37
C LYS A 273 -10.88 19.51 -14.32
N PHE A 274 -9.63 19.66 -13.86
CA PHE A 274 -8.91 20.94 -14.01
C PHE A 274 -8.48 21.20 -15.46
N VAL A 275 -8.27 20.14 -16.25
CA VAL A 275 -7.88 20.24 -17.67
C VAL A 275 -9.12 20.25 -18.56
N SER A 276 -10.14 19.46 -18.21
CA SER A 276 -11.40 19.34 -18.94
C SER A 276 -12.59 19.49 -17.99
N PRO A 277 -12.97 20.73 -17.60
CA PRO A 277 -14.07 20.97 -16.66
C PRO A 277 -15.42 20.44 -17.16
N ASP A 278 -15.64 20.50 -18.48
CA ASP A 278 -16.87 20.05 -19.17
C ASP A 278 -16.89 18.54 -19.43
N ALA A 279 -16.07 17.77 -18.71
CA ALA A 279 -16.03 16.32 -18.83
C ALA A 279 -17.38 15.66 -18.49
N ASP A 280 -18.11 16.25 -17.54
CA ASP A 280 -19.44 15.85 -17.14
C ASP A 280 -20.13 17.02 -16.40
N HIS A 281 -21.47 16.97 -16.33
CA HIS A 281 -22.27 17.94 -15.57
C HIS A 281 -23.13 17.26 -14.49
N ILE A 282 -22.71 16.08 -14.02
CA ILE A 282 -23.46 15.32 -13.02
C ILE A 282 -23.14 15.89 -11.64
N SER A 283 -24.17 16.31 -10.90
CA SER A 283 -23.99 16.95 -9.58
C SER A 283 -23.21 16.10 -8.57
N TRP A 284 -23.40 14.78 -8.61
CA TRP A 284 -22.69 13.79 -7.77
C TRP A 284 -21.20 13.68 -8.10
N LEU A 285 -20.81 14.01 -9.34
CA LEU A 285 -19.42 13.98 -9.82
C LEU A 285 -18.81 15.39 -9.93
N SER A 286 -19.48 16.40 -9.35
CA SER A 286 -18.96 17.76 -9.28
C SER A 286 -17.68 17.82 -8.44
N PHE A 287 -16.78 18.74 -8.81
CA PHE A 287 -15.51 18.93 -8.11
C PHE A 287 -15.71 19.22 -6.62
N GLY A 288 -16.68 20.08 -6.28
CA GLY A 288 -16.98 20.47 -4.90
C GLY A 288 -17.43 19.31 -4.00
N ARG A 289 -18.06 18.27 -4.55
CA ARG A 289 -18.45 17.07 -3.79
C ARG A 289 -17.37 16.01 -3.78
N LEU A 290 -16.67 15.80 -4.89
CA LEU A 290 -15.66 14.75 -5.01
C LEU A 290 -14.32 15.10 -4.33
N ARG A 291 -13.97 16.38 -4.22
CA ARG A 291 -12.76 16.79 -3.47
C ARG A 291 -12.77 16.25 -2.03
N PRO A 292 -13.80 16.50 -1.19
CA PRO A 292 -13.82 15.99 0.17
C PRO A 292 -13.95 14.45 0.22
N VAL A 293 -14.55 13.82 -0.79
CA VAL A 293 -14.57 12.35 -0.91
C VAL A 293 -13.15 11.81 -1.09
N HIS A 294 -12.39 12.37 -2.04
CA HIS A 294 -10.99 12.02 -2.25
C HIS A 294 -10.17 12.18 -0.97
N THR A 295 -10.22 13.36 -0.35
CA THR A 295 -9.42 13.67 0.85
C THR A 295 -9.74 12.68 1.97
N ASN A 296 -11.02 12.48 2.31
CA ASN A 296 -11.40 11.60 3.40
C ASN A 296 -11.08 10.12 3.14
N MET A 297 -11.25 9.63 1.90
CA MET A 297 -10.86 8.26 1.55
C MET A 297 -9.35 8.03 1.71
N VAL A 298 -8.50 8.98 1.33
CA VAL A 298 -7.04 8.82 1.47
C VAL A 298 -6.51 9.12 2.88
N PHE A 299 -7.14 10.04 3.61
CA PHE A 299 -6.81 10.35 5.02
C PHE A 299 -7.27 9.24 5.96
N TRP A 300 -8.58 9.04 6.04
CA TRP A 300 -9.21 8.17 7.03
C TRP A 300 -9.25 6.73 6.55
N GLY A 301 -9.41 6.51 5.24
CA GLY A 301 -9.45 5.17 4.66
C GLY A 301 -8.09 4.54 4.41
N TRP A 302 -7.21 5.17 3.64
CA TRP A 302 -5.89 4.60 3.34
C TRP A 302 -4.95 4.72 4.55
N SER A 303 -4.56 5.95 4.89
CA SER A 303 -3.43 6.19 5.76
C SER A 303 -3.70 5.72 7.20
N SER A 304 -4.88 6.07 7.74
CA SER A 304 -5.24 5.70 9.12
C SER A 304 -5.40 4.19 9.32
N MET A 305 -5.98 3.48 8.35
CA MET A 305 -6.16 2.02 8.42
C MET A 305 -4.83 1.28 8.29
N ALA A 306 -3.95 1.74 7.40
CA ALA A 306 -2.60 1.19 7.28
C ALA A 306 -1.79 1.40 8.56
N MET A 307 -1.84 2.61 9.13
CA MET A 307 -1.19 2.96 10.39
C MET A 307 -1.65 2.05 11.53
N LEU A 308 -2.96 1.90 11.75
CA LEU A 308 -3.46 1.01 12.81
C LEU A 308 -3.08 -0.44 12.58
N GLY A 309 -3.21 -0.96 11.35
CA GLY A 309 -2.79 -2.33 11.02
C GLY A 309 -1.33 -2.59 11.38
N LEU A 310 -0.44 -1.67 11.01
CA LEU A 310 0.99 -1.77 11.36
C LEU A 310 1.24 -1.56 12.85
N GLY A 311 0.49 -0.67 13.51
CA GLY A 311 0.58 -0.41 14.94
C GLY A 311 0.28 -1.65 15.79
N TYR A 312 -0.71 -2.46 15.39
CA TYR A 312 -1.02 -3.73 16.05
C TYR A 312 0.16 -4.70 16.07
N TYR A 313 1.02 -4.65 15.05
CA TYR A 313 2.27 -5.42 15.02
C TYR A 313 3.36 -4.77 15.89
N VAL A 314 3.59 -3.47 15.72
CA VAL A 314 4.69 -2.77 16.40
C VAL A 314 4.48 -2.77 17.92
N VAL A 315 3.29 -2.41 18.38
CA VAL A 315 2.98 -2.25 19.81
C VAL A 315 3.18 -3.55 20.58
N SER A 316 2.72 -4.68 20.05
CA SER A 316 2.94 -5.98 20.69
C SER A 316 4.41 -6.40 20.66
N THR A 317 5.07 -6.18 19.52
CA THR A 317 6.44 -6.65 19.30
C THR A 317 7.43 -5.92 20.21
N VAL A 318 7.39 -4.59 20.29
CA VAL A 318 8.32 -3.83 21.13
C VAL A 318 8.00 -3.94 22.63
N SER A 319 6.76 -4.28 22.98
CA SER A 319 6.36 -4.58 24.37
C SER A 319 6.71 -6.02 24.79
N ASN A 320 7.18 -6.84 23.85
CA ASN A 320 7.46 -8.27 24.03
C ASN A 320 6.28 -9.02 24.67
N THR A 321 5.07 -8.76 24.18
CA THR A 321 3.84 -9.35 24.68
C THR A 321 2.82 -9.55 23.56
N VAL A 322 1.76 -10.29 23.81
CA VAL A 322 0.67 -10.49 22.85
C VAL A 322 -0.30 -9.31 22.90
N VAL A 323 -0.96 -9.02 21.78
CA VAL A 323 -2.04 -8.00 21.75
C VAL A 323 -3.12 -8.40 22.75
N TYR A 324 -3.53 -7.45 23.59
CA TYR A 324 -4.50 -7.68 24.66
C TYR A 324 -5.81 -8.33 24.17
N SER A 325 -6.40 -7.82 23.08
CA SER A 325 -7.60 -8.41 22.49
C SER A 325 -7.67 -8.26 20.97
N ILE A 326 -7.64 -9.40 20.26
CA ILE A 326 -7.86 -9.43 18.81
C ILE A 326 -9.30 -9.03 18.43
N LYS A 327 -10.29 -9.39 19.27
CA LYS A 327 -11.71 -9.05 19.03
C LYS A 327 -11.92 -7.53 19.00
N ARG A 328 -11.32 -6.80 19.94
CA ARG A 328 -11.36 -5.32 19.96
C ARG A 328 -10.74 -4.71 18.71
N GLY A 329 -9.67 -5.31 18.20
CA GLY A 329 -9.08 -4.90 16.92
C GLY A 329 -10.04 -5.01 15.74
N TYR A 330 -10.85 -6.07 15.69
CA TYR A 330 -11.91 -6.21 14.67
C TYR A 330 -13.07 -5.23 14.85
N TYR A 331 -13.47 -4.91 16.09
CA TYR A 331 -14.50 -3.89 16.32
C TYR A 331 -14.06 -2.52 15.81
N SER A 332 -12.82 -2.12 16.10
CA SER A 332 -12.24 -0.89 15.54
C SER A 332 -12.22 -0.90 14.01
N LEU A 333 -11.81 -2.02 13.40
CA LEU A 333 -11.76 -2.17 11.95
C LEU A 333 -13.14 -1.96 11.30
N ILE A 334 -14.17 -2.57 11.88
CA ILE A 334 -15.55 -2.50 11.38
C ILE A 334 -16.09 -1.08 11.53
N LEU A 335 -15.96 -0.48 12.72
CA LEU A 335 -16.45 0.87 13.00
C LEU A 335 -15.82 1.91 12.06
N MET A 336 -14.51 1.84 11.85
CA MET A 336 -13.81 2.79 10.98
C MET A 336 -14.20 2.61 9.51
N ASN A 337 -14.27 1.37 9.00
CA ASN A 337 -14.74 1.12 7.63
C ASN A 337 -16.19 1.59 7.43
N ALA A 338 -17.07 1.36 8.42
CA ALA A 338 -18.44 1.85 8.37
C ALA A 338 -18.48 3.39 8.28
N ALA A 339 -17.66 4.09 9.08
CA ALA A 339 -17.54 5.55 9.01
C ALA A 339 -17.11 6.03 7.62
N ILE A 340 -16.10 5.39 7.01
CA ILE A 340 -15.59 5.79 5.70
C ILE A 340 -16.62 5.52 4.59
N ILE A 341 -17.31 4.37 4.62
CA ILE A 341 -18.36 4.03 3.64
C ILE A 341 -19.51 5.03 3.73
N ILE A 342 -20.07 5.19 4.93
CA ILE A 342 -21.23 6.06 5.17
C ILE A 342 -20.85 7.50 4.87
N GLY A 343 -19.72 7.96 5.42
CA GLY A 343 -19.24 9.33 5.24
C GLY A 343 -18.99 9.68 3.79
N SER A 344 -18.28 8.83 3.04
CA SER A 344 -18.01 9.09 1.62
C SER A 344 -19.31 9.11 0.80
N GLY A 345 -20.26 8.23 1.11
CA GLY A 345 -21.59 8.24 0.47
C GLY A 345 -22.38 9.53 0.77
N MET A 346 -22.34 10.01 2.01
CA MET A 346 -22.97 11.27 2.41
C MET A 346 -22.34 12.48 1.72
N LEU A 347 -21.01 12.52 1.62
CA LEU A 347 -20.31 13.60 0.90
C LEU A 347 -20.69 13.64 -0.59
N MET A 348 -20.81 12.48 -1.24
CA MET A 348 -21.29 12.40 -2.64
C MET A 348 -22.74 12.89 -2.79
N ALA A 349 -23.58 12.61 -1.79
CA ALA A 349 -24.94 13.14 -1.71
C ALA A 349 -25.00 14.65 -1.41
N GLY A 350 -23.86 15.28 -1.08
CA GLY A 350 -23.77 16.70 -0.72
C GLY A 350 -24.06 16.98 0.76
N ILE A 351 -24.16 15.94 1.60
CA ILE A 351 -24.33 16.07 3.05
C ILE A 351 -22.93 16.11 3.68
N ASN A 352 -22.53 17.29 4.15
CA ASN A 352 -21.23 17.52 4.77
C ASN A 352 -21.36 18.37 6.03
N ASN A 353 -20.27 18.48 6.78
CA ASN A 353 -20.19 19.26 8.00
C ASN A 353 -19.80 20.75 7.76
N GLY A 354 -20.30 21.36 6.69
CA GLY A 354 -20.51 22.81 6.56
C GLY A 354 -19.33 23.80 6.55
N GLY A 355 -18.10 23.46 6.95
CA GLY A 355 -17.05 24.50 7.03
C GLY A 355 -15.61 24.09 7.34
N GLY A 356 -15.30 22.79 7.48
CA GLY A 356 -13.96 22.37 7.88
C GLY A 356 -13.29 21.36 6.94
N GLU A 357 -12.14 21.72 6.37
CA GLU A 357 -11.28 20.78 5.65
C GLU A 357 -10.83 19.62 6.56
N TYR A 358 -10.86 18.40 6.02
CA TYR A 358 -10.62 17.14 6.75
C TYR A 358 -11.64 16.82 7.87
N ARG A 359 -12.63 17.69 8.07
CA ARG A 359 -13.71 17.60 9.07
C ARG A 359 -15.07 17.42 8.39
N GLU A 360 -15.10 16.96 7.14
CA GLU A 360 -16.31 17.03 6.30
C GLU A 360 -17.36 15.97 6.62
N TYR A 361 -16.97 14.82 7.20
CA TYR A 361 -17.94 13.85 7.73
C TYR A 361 -18.72 14.50 8.87
N ILE A 362 -20.05 14.35 8.87
CA ILE A 362 -20.88 14.83 9.98
C ILE A 362 -20.58 14.09 11.28
N TRP A 363 -20.83 14.73 12.43
CA TRP A 363 -20.44 14.20 13.73
C TRP A 363 -20.93 12.75 14.03
N PRO A 364 -22.14 12.29 13.62
CA PRO A 364 -22.54 10.90 13.90
C PRO A 364 -21.69 9.89 13.14
N VAL A 365 -21.25 10.23 11.92
CA VAL A 365 -20.36 9.40 11.11
C VAL A 365 -18.96 9.41 11.71
N MET A 366 -18.45 10.58 12.09
CA MET A 366 -17.14 10.67 12.71
C MET A 366 -17.09 9.98 14.08
N ALA A 367 -18.19 9.97 14.83
CA ALA A 367 -18.29 9.26 16.11
C ALA A 367 -18.02 7.75 15.97
N LEU A 368 -18.41 7.13 14.85
CA LEU A 368 -18.05 5.73 14.56
C LEU A 368 -16.54 5.56 14.43
N PHE A 369 -15.88 6.43 13.67
CA PHE A 369 -14.43 6.41 13.50
C PHE A 369 -13.72 6.64 14.83
N ALA A 370 -14.14 7.66 15.59
CA ALA A 370 -13.64 7.99 16.92
C ALA A 370 -13.80 6.81 17.89
N GLY A 371 -14.95 6.14 17.89
CA GLY A 371 -15.20 4.94 18.68
C GLY A 371 -14.21 3.82 18.35
N GLY A 372 -13.89 3.63 17.06
CA GLY A 372 -12.85 2.70 16.63
C GLY A 372 -11.48 3.06 17.20
N ILE A 373 -11.09 4.34 17.12
CA ILE A 373 -9.83 4.84 17.68
C ILE A 373 -9.76 4.62 19.19
N VAL A 374 -10.81 4.94 19.95
CA VAL A 374 -10.87 4.72 21.40
C VAL A 374 -10.72 3.24 21.74
N VAL A 375 -11.41 2.35 21.02
CA VAL A 375 -11.30 0.90 21.21
C VAL A 375 -9.87 0.42 20.95
N SER A 376 -9.23 0.86 19.87
CA SER A 376 -7.85 0.49 19.55
C SER A 376 -6.84 1.11 20.52
N LEU A 377 -7.05 2.35 20.98
CA LEU A 377 -6.20 3.03 21.95
C LEU A 377 -6.21 2.28 23.29
N ALA A 378 -7.40 1.95 23.79
CA ALA A 378 -7.55 1.15 25.01
C ALA A 378 -6.85 -0.22 24.87
N ASN A 379 -6.93 -0.83 23.69
CA ASN A 379 -6.27 -2.10 23.39
C ASN A 379 -4.73 -1.97 23.40
N TYR A 380 -4.18 -0.90 22.83
CA TYR A 380 -2.75 -0.63 22.83
C TYR A 380 -2.22 -0.34 24.24
N ILE A 381 -2.91 0.52 24.99
CA ILE A 381 -2.53 0.82 26.38
C ILE A 381 -2.52 -0.44 27.23
N GLN A 382 -3.56 -1.29 27.12
CA GLN A 382 -3.63 -2.55 27.88
C GLN A 382 -2.55 -3.55 27.45
N THR A 383 -2.20 -3.57 26.16
CA THR A 383 -1.06 -4.36 25.65
C THR A 383 0.26 -3.86 26.27
N ILE A 384 0.49 -2.54 26.30
CA ILE A 384 1.70 -1.93 26.87
C ILE A 384 1.75 -2.08 28.40
N ALA A 385 0.61 -2.09 29.08
CA ALA A 385 0.53 -2.34 30.52
C ALA A 385 0.98 -3.77 30.87
N GLN A 386 0.81 -4.72 29.95
CA GLN A 386 1.25 -6.12 30.07
C GLN A 386 2.63 -6.38 29.44
N ARG A 387 3.41 -5.32 29.20
CA ARG A 387 4.75 -5.44 28.61
C ARG A 387 5.69 -6.24 29.52
N LYS A 388 6.63 -6.96 28.90
CA LYS A 388 7.71 -7.64 29.63
C LYS A 388 8.98 -6.78 29.75
N THR A 389 9.09 -5.72 28.97
CA THR A 389 10.21 -4.77 29.02
C THR A 389 10.02 -3.77 30.16
N LYS A 390 11.10 -3.42 30.87
CA LYS A 390 11.04 -2.40 31.92
C LYS A 390 10.63 -1.04 31.33
N GLU A 391 11.39 -0.60 30.32
CA GLU A 391 11.16 0.64 29.61
C GLU A 391 10.16 0.47 28.47
N ILE A 392 9.44 1.54 28.16
CA ILE A 392 8.57 1.62 26.98
C ILE A 392 9.42 2.13 25.82
N TYR A 393 9.54 1.34 24.75
CA TYR A 393 10.29 1.74 23.57
C TYR A 393 9.67 2.96 22.88
N ILE A 394 10.52 3.81 22.29
CA ILE A 394 10.11 5.12 21.77
C ILE A 394 9.01 5.04 20.70
N SER A 395 8.96 3.98 19.87
CA SER A 395 7.86 3.78 18.92
C SER A 395 6.49 3.78 19.58
N ASN A 396 6.35 3.18 20.76
CA ASN A 396 5.08 3.18 21.48
C ASN A 396 4.72 4.57 22.02
N TRP A 397 5.71 5.42 22.35
CA TRP A 397 5.44 6.79 22.78
C TRP A 397 4.76 7.56 21.65
N TYR A 398 5.35 7.52 20.45
CA TYR A 398 4.81 8.16 19.25
C TYR A 398 3.43 7.62 18.86
N ILE A 399 3.28 6.30 18.77
CA ILE A 399 2.02 5.64 18.35
C ILE A 399 0.86 5.94 19.31
N VAL A 400 1.08 5.77 20.62
CA VAL A 400 0.02 5.99 21.62
C VAL A 400 -0.31 7.47 21.72
N SER A 401 0.69 8.35 21.73
CA SER A 401 0.46 9.79 21.79
C SER A 401 -0.34 10.26 20.58
N ALA A 402 -0.03 9.77 19.37
CA ALA A 402 -0.79 10.12 18.18
C ALA A 402 -2.28 9.76 18.28
N MET A 403 -2.60 8.58 18.83
CA MET A 403 -3.99 8.16 19.07
C MET A 403 -4.68 9.01 20.16
N MET A 404 -3.96 9.40 21.20
CA MET A 404 -4.47 10.31 22.23
C MET A 404 -4.77 11.68 21.62
N PHE A 405 -3.85 12.25 20.85
CA PHE A 405 -4.07 13.52 20.15
C PHE A 405 -5.23 13.44 19.17
N LEU A 406 -5.38 12.34 18.41
CA LEU A 406 -6.54 12.17 17.54
C LEU A 406 -7.86 12.23 18.33
N THR A 407 -7.90 11.60 19.51
CA THR A 407 -9.10 11.64 20.38
C THR A 407 -9.39 13.07 20.84
N VAL A 408 -8.36 13.81 21.24
CA VAL A 408 -8.47 15.23 21.64
C VAL A 408 -8.96 16.09 20.48
N ILE A 409 -8.34 16.00 19.29
CA ILE A 409 -8.71 16.86 18.16
C ILE A 409 -10.10 16.53 17.62
N VAL A 410 -10.53 15.27 17.63
CA VAL A 410 -11.89 14.92 17.23
C VAL A 410 -12.91 15.49 18.22
N THR A 411 -12.62 15.40 19.52
CA THR A 411 -13.48 15.99 20.55
C THR A 411 -13.57 17.52 20.38
N VAL A 412 -12.42 18.19 20.28
CA VAL A 412 -12.36 19.64 20.06
C VAL A 412 -13.01 20.04 18.72
N GLY A 413 -12.79 19.26 17.66
CA GLY A 413 -13.29 19.57 16.34
C GLY A 413 -14.79 19.34 16.17
N TYR A 414 -15.38 18.35 16.81
CA TYR A 414 -16.75 17.90 16.51
C TYR A 414 -17.82 18.26 17.54
N LEU A 415 -17.45 18.78 18.70
CA LEU A 415 -18.43 19.23 19.69
C LEU A 415 -19.06 20.57 19.22
N PRO A 416 -20.38 20.62 18.98
CA PRO A 416 -21.01 21.73 18.25
C PRO A 416 -21.32 22.96 19.10
N PHE A 417 -21.14 22.91 20.43
CA PHE A 417 -21.74 23.86 21.36
C PHE A 417 -20.90 25.08 21.73
N TYR A 418 -19.67 25.21 21.24
CA TYR A 418 -18.76 26.30 21.62
C TYR A 418 -18.00 26.94 20.45
N GLN A 419 -18.25 26.49 19.21
CA GLN A 419 -17.56 26.97 18.03
C GLN A 419 -18.44 27.98 17.29
N ASP A 420 -18.11 29.26 17.39
CA ASP A 420 -18.82 30.34 16.70
C ASP A 420 -17.84 31.38 16.11
N GLY A 421 -18.22 31.96 14.96
CA GLY A 421 -17.46 33.02 14.28
C GLY A 421 -15.97 32.72 14.09
N LEU A 422 -15.11 33.58 14.67
CA LEU A 422 -13.66 33.40 14.62
C LEU A 422 -13.17 32.18 15.40
N GLY A 423 -13.90 31.78 16.46
CA GLY A 423 -13.59 30.62 17.27
C GLY A 423 -13.64 29.33 16.45
N GLU A 424 -14.66 29.18 15.58
CA GLU A 424 -14.74 28.05 14.65
C GLU A 424 -13.54 28.02 13.69
N THR A 425 -13.13 29.17 13.15
CA THR A 425 -11.99 29.24 12.23
C THR A 425 -10.67 28.84 12.93
N ILE A 426 -10.45 29.30 14.16
CA ILE A 426 -9.28 28.92 14.97
C ILE A 426 -9.29 27.42 15.26
N VAL A 427 -10.43 26.87 15.66
CA VAL A 427 -10.59 25.43 15.92
C VAL A 427 -10.37 24.62 14.65
N GLN A 428 -10.83 25.11 13.50
CA GLN A 428 -10.61 24.45 12.21
C GLN A 428 -9.13 24.40 11.84
N GLY A 429 -8.38 25.49 12.04
CA GLY A 429 -6.93 25.52 11.80
C GLY A 429 -6.17 24.58 12.73
N TYR A 430 -6.55 24.59 14.01
CA TYR A 430 -6.05 23.65 14.99
C TYR A 430 -6.33 22.20 14.58
N TYR A 431 -7.57 21.85 14.25
CA TYR A 431 -7.97 20.51 13.83
C TYR A 431 -7.19 20.03 12.60
N MET A 432 -7.18 20.84 11.53
CA MET A 432 -6.55 20.50 10.26
C MET A 432 -5.06 20.23 10.43
N HIS A 433 -4.34 21.16 11.06
CA HIS A 433 -2.90 21.02 11.21
C HIS A 433 -2.56 19.84 12.12
N GLN A 434 -3.22 19.74 13.28
CA GLN A 434 -2.96 18.69 14.25
C GLN A 434 -3.30 17.29 13.72
N ALA A 435 -4.32 17.15 12.86
CA ALA A 435 -4.59 15.90 12.18
C ALA A 435 -3.37 15.44 11.36
N VAL A 436 -2.77 16.34 10.58
CA VAL A 436 -1.58 16.02 9.77
C VAL A 436 -0.39 15.65 10.65
N GLY A 437 -0.02 16.49 11.62
CA GLY A 437 1.19 16.27 12.39
C GLY A 437 1.06 15.31 13.54
N MET A 438 0.04 15.48 14.38
CA MET A 438 -0.07 14.72 15.61
C MET A 438 -0.75 13.38 15.39
N TRP A 439 -1.60 13.23 14.37
CA TRP A 439 -2.12 11.92 14.00
C TRP A 439 -1.23 11.23 12.97
N PHE A 440 -1.14 11.73 11.73
CA PHE A 440 -0.43 11.02 10.67
C PHE A 440 1.08 10.99 10.86
N MET A 441 1.72 12.15 10.96
CA MET A 441 3.19 12.21 11.07
C MET A 441 3.67 11.52 12.33
N PHE A 442 3.09 11.84 13.49
CA PHE A 442 3.55 11.34 14.78
C PHE A 442 3.44 9.83 14.88
N PHE A 443 2.31 9.24 14.45
CA PHE A 443 2.15 7.79 14.42
C PHE A 443 3.16 7.15 13.45
N ASN A 444 3.29 7.71 12.25
CA ASN A 444 4.15 7.17 11.21
C ASN A 444 5.65 7.24 11.59
N LEU A 445 6.09 8.29 12.28
CA LEU A 445 7.42 8.36 12.90
C LEU A 445 7.61 7.20 13.90
N GLY A 446 6.60 6.89 14.71
CA GLY A 446 6.62 5.73 15.60
C GLY A 446 6.84 4.40 14.87
N LEU A 447 6.19 4.21 13.71
CA LEU A 447 6.42 3.05 12.85
C LEU A 447 7.86 3.01 12.30
N VAL A 448 8.40 4.15 11.83
CA VAL A 448 9.76 4.24 11.30
C VAL A 448 10.80 3.95 12.39
N TYR A 449 10.62 4.45 13.62
CA TYR A 449 11.49 4.14 14.77
C TYR A 449 11.60 2.63 15.09
N TYR A 450 10.65 1.83 14.61
CA TYR A 450 10.69 0.38 14.71
C TYR A 450 11.23 -0.26 13.43
N PHE A 451 10.59 -0.02 12.29
CA PHE A 451 10.87 -0.77 11.07
C PHE A 451 12.19 -0.39 10.41
N LEU A 452 12.64 0.85 10.52
CA LEU A 452 13.89 1.28 9.90
C LEU A 452 15.13 0.57 10.50
N PRO A 453 15.38 0.65 11.83
CA PRO A 453 16.51 -0.07 12.43
C PRO A 453 16.38 -1.59 12.25
N GLN A 454 15.15 -2.12 12.31
CA GLN A 454 14.88 -3.53 12.04
C GLN A 454 15.28 -3.94 10.61
N GLN A 455 15.01 -3.09 9.62
CA GLN A 455 15.32 -3.39 8.22
C GLN A 455 16.81 -3.24 7.91
N LEU A 456 17.49 -2.31 8.58
CA LEU A 456 18.94 -2.14 8.45
C LEU A 456 19.75 -3.14 9.26
N ASN A 457 19.11 -3.78 10.26
CA ASN A 457 19.77 -4.57 11.29
C ASN A 457 20.88 -3.76 11.97
N THR A 458 20.52 -2.55 12.41
CA THR A 458 21.43 -1.57 13.01
C THR A 458 20.65 -0.82 14.07
N PRO A 459 21.23 -0.54 15.26
CA PRO A 459 20.56 0.26 16.27
C PRO A 459 20.22 1.66 15.74
N ILE A 460 19.18 2.27 16.29
CA ILE A 460 18.89 3.68 16.02
C ILE A 460 20.09 4.53 16.43
N TYR A 461 20.44 5.53 15.62
CA TYR A 461 21.67 6.29 15.81
C TYR A 461 21.78 6.97 17.17
N SER A 462 20.74 7.70 17.60
CA SER A 462 20.74 8.41 18.87
C SER A 462 19.38 8.34 19.55
N TYR A 463 19.37 7.75 20.74
CA TYR A 463 18.19 7.71 21.60
C TYR A 463 17.80 9.13 22.08
N SER A 464 18.79 9.96 22.46
CA SER A 464 18.57 11.33 22.92
C SER A 464 17.97 12.23 21.83
N LEU A 465 18.40 12.07 20.56
CA LEU A 465 17.76 12.79 19.43
C LEU A 465 16.31 12.35 19.25
N GLY A 466 16.00 11.07 19.49
CA GLY A 466 14.64 10.57 19.46
C GLY A 466 13.75 11.21 20.52
N ILE A 467 14.26 11.33 21.76
CA ILE A 467 13.57 12.02 22.87
C ILE A 467 13.38 13.50 22.56
N LEU A 468 14.43 14.18 22.11
CA LEU A 468 14.38 15.59 21.74
C LEU A 468 13.32 15.82 20.66
N ALA A 469 13.32 15.01 19.60
CA ALA A 469 12.33 15.08 18.54
C ALA A 469 10.91 14.87 19.07
N PHE A 470 10.70 13.91 19.98
CA PHE A 470 9.37 13.59 20.51
C PHE A 470 8.77 14.76 21.30
N TRP A 471 9.52 15.31 22.25
CA TRP A 471 9.00 16.38 23.12
C TRP A 471 8.90 17.73 22.42
N SER A 472 9.89 18.06 21.57
CA SER A 472 9.83 19.30 20.79
C SER A 472 8.72 19.27 19.75
N GLN A 473 8.40 18.10 19.15
CA GLN A 473 7.22 17.93 18.30
C GLN A 473 5.94 18.29 19.07
N ILE A 474 5.73 17.73 20.26
CA ILE A 474 4.53 18.02 21.07
C ILE A 474 4.46 19.52 21.41
N LEU A 475 5.58 20.09 21.86
CA LEU A 475 5.65 21.50 22.27
C LEU A 475 5.33 22.45 21.13
N PHE A 476 5.97 22.28 19.97
CA PHE A 476 5.87 23.24 18.87
C PHE A 476 4.68 22.97 17.98
N TYR A 477 4.40 21.72 17.61
CA TYR A 477 3.36 21.40 16.64
C TYR A 477 1.97 21.82 17.11
N THR A 478 1.73 21.75 18.43
CA THR A 478 0.44 22.10 19.01
C THR A 478 0.07 23.58 18.92
N LEU A 479 1.04 24.44 18.60
CA LEU A 479 0.87 25.90 18.51
C LEU A 479 0.60 26.41 17.09
N ILE A 480 0.69 25.56 16.07
CA ILE A 480 0.87 26.00 14.68
C ILE A 480 -0.44 26.21 13.91
N GLY A 481 -1.59 25.75 14.42
CA GLY A 481 -2.85 25.69 13.66
C GLY A 481 -3.24 26.97 12.90
N THR A 482 -2.96 28.16 13.45
CA THR A 482 -3.31 29.45 12.82
C THR A 482 -2.36 29.89 11.71
N HIS A 483 -1.28 29.16 11.43
CA HIS A 483 -0.41 29.44 10.27
C HIS A 483 -1.09 29.22 8.91
N HIS A 484 -2.25 28.55 8.90
CA HIS A 484 -3.10 28.41 7.73
C HIS A 484 -3.93 29.67 7.45
N PHE A 485 -3.91 30.63 8.36
CA PHE A 485 -4.77 31.80 8.36
C PHE A 485 -3.97 33.09 8.62
N ILE A 486 -2.73 33.12 8.14
CA ILE A 486 -1.92 34.34 8.17
C ILE A 486 -2.59 35.38 7.27
N PHE A 487 -2.65 36.64 7.74
CA PHE A 487 -3.42 37.74 7.13
C PHE A 487 -4.95 37.57 7.13
N SER A 488 -5.49 36.60 7.86
CA SER A 488 -6.94 36.54 8.13
C SER A 488 -7.37 37.49 9.25
N SER A 489 -8.68 37.48 9.58
CA SER A 489 -9.28 38.17 10.72
C SER A 489 -8.90 37.59 12.09
N ILE A 490 -8.14 36.50 12.15
CA ILE A 490 -7.62 35.95 13.41
C ILE A 490 -6.65 36.95 14.07
N PRO A 491 -6.64 37.11 15.41
CA PRO A 491 -5.74 38.03 16.09
C PRO A 491 -4.27 37.88 15.67
N TRP A 492 -3.62 39.00 15.38
CA TRP A 492 -2.25 39.05 14.87
C TRP A 492 -1.23 38.35 15.77
N TRP A 493 -1.41 38.45 17.09
CA TRP A 493 -0.54 37.79 18.06
C TRP A 493 -0.62 36.27 17.94
N LEU A 494 -1.81 35.72 17.69
CA LEU A 494 -2.01 34.27 17.55
C LEU A 494 -1.39 33.76 16.25
N GLN A 495 -1.47 34.54 15.17
CA GLN A 495 -0.74 34.27 13.92
C GLN A 495 0.78 34.26 14.18
N THR A 496 1.32 35.24 14.92
CA THR A 496 2.75 35.30 15.26
C THR A 496 3.20 34.10 16.10
N VAL A 497 2.40 33.67 17.09
CA VAL A 497 2.69 32.46 17.88
C VAL A 497 2.80 31.22 17.00
N ALA A 498 1.90 31.06 16.02
CA ALA A 498 1.97 29.93 15.09
C ALA A 498 3.18 29.99 14.15
N ILE A 499 3.63 31.17 13.74
CA ILE A 499 4.88 31.34 12.99
C ILE A 499 6.08 30.92 13.84
N VAL A 500 6.14 31.35 15.11
CA VAL A 500 7.21 30.96 16.04
C VAL A 500 7.18 29.45 16.29
N GLY A 501 6.01 28.86 16.48
CA GLY A 501 5.83 27.40 16.57
C GLY A 501 6.33 26.69 15.31
N SER A 502 6.02 27.23 14.13
CA SER A 502 6.48 26.70 12.84
C SER A 502 8.00 26.75 12.72
N MET A 503 8.65 27.82 13.18
CA MET A 503 10.12 27.86 13.25
C MET A 503 10.67 26.84 14.24
N GLY A 504 10.04 26.71 15.41
CA GLY A 504 10.41 25.73 16.43
C GLY A 504 10.39 24.28 15.92
N MET A 505 9.50 23.98 14.96
CA MET A 505 9.42 22.67 14.30
C MET A 505 10.68 22.26 13.53
N LEU A 506 11.59 23.18 13.23
CA LEU A 506 12.91 22.79 12.69
C LEU A 506 13.68 21.91 13.68
N ILE A 507 13.51 22.08 15.00
CA ILE A 507 14.18 21.25 16.01
C ILE A 507 13.80 19.76 15.87
N PRO A 508 12.51 19.35 15.95
CA PRO A 508 12.12 17.96 15.78
C PRO A 508 12.38 17.42 14.37
N VAL A 509 12.24 18.25 13.33
CA VAL A 509 12.49 17.84 11.94
C VAL A 509 13.95 17.48 11.74
N PHE A 510 14.88 18.34 12.14
CA PHE A 510 16.31 18.06 12.04
C PHE A 510 16.70 16.90 12.95
N SER A 511 16.21 16.88 14.19
CA SER A 511 16.50 15.79 15.14
C SER A 511 16.08 14.42 14.59
N GLY A 512 14.84 14.29 14.10
CA GLY A 512 14.34 13.05 13.52
C GLY A 512 15.05 12.66 12.22
N THR A 513 15.24 13.63 11.31
CA THR A 513 15.92 13.40 10.03
C THR A 513 17.35 12.92 10.25
N THR A 514 18.13 13.62 11.08
CA THR A 514 19.49 13.22 11.41
C THR A 514 19.51 11.84 12.05
N ASN A 515 18.58 11.54 12.96
CA ASN A 515 18.51 10.24 13.60
C ASN A 515 18.30 9.11 12.57
N PHE A 516 17.37 9.28 11.63
CA PHE A 516 17.11 8.27 10.61
C PHE A 516 18.22 8.16 9.57
N ILE A 517 18.74 9.27 9.03
CA ILE A 517 19.83 9.25 8.05
C ILE A 517 21.10 8.66 8.65
N MET A 518 21.46 9.04 9.88
CA MET A 518 22.66 8.50 10.53
C MET A 518 22.50 7.03 10.94
N THR A 519 21.28 6.51 11.04
CA THR A 519 21.05 5.06 11.21
C THR A 519 21.47 4.27 9.96
N PHE A 520 21.49 4.89 8.78
CA PHE A 520 22.07 4.30 7.56
C PHE A 520 23.60 4.36 7.51
N ARG A 521 24.29 5.02 8.46
CA ARG A 521 25.75 5.16 8.44
C ARG A 521 26.42 3.78 8.39
N GLY A 522 27.30 3.58 7.41
CA GLY A 522 27.95 2.28 7.14
C GLY A 522 27.09 1.26 6.39
N ASN A 523 25.82 1.57 6.08
CA ASN A 523 24.84 0.67 5.48
C ASN A 523 24.19 1.20 4.19
N PHE A 524 24.65 2.34 3.65
CA PHE A 524 24.08 2.93 2.41
C PHE A 524 24.15 1.98 1.20
N ASN A 525 25.16 1.11 1.16
CA ASN A 525 25.27 0.05 0.15
C ASN A 525 24.06 -0.92 0.12
N LYS A 526 23.33 -1.07 1.25
CA LYS A 526 22.13 -1.91 1.33
C LYS A 526 20.94 -1.34 0.55
N ILE A 527 20.93 -0.04 0.22
CA ILE A 527 19.82 0.60 -0.48
C ILE A 527 19.63 -0.04 -1.87
N GLY A 528 20.71 -0.20 -2.64
CA GLY A 528 20.64 -0.82 -3.98
C GLY A 528 20.25 -2.30 -3.95
N ARG A 529 20.55 -3.00 -2.84
CA ARG A 529 20.25 -4.43 -2.65
C ARG A 529 18.88 -4.68 -2.00
N SER A 530 18.14 -3.64 -1.63
CA SER A 530 16.85 -3.73 -0.93
C SER A 530 15.71 -3.13 -1.76
N TYR A 531 14.51 -3.68 -1.61
CA TYR A 531 13.31 -3.14 -2.26
C TYR A 531 12.51 -2.20 -1.34
N THR A 532 12.76 -2.18 -0.04
CA THR A 532 12.07 -1.32 0.95
C THR A 532 12.86 -0.08 1.30
N LEU A 533 14.19 -0.18 1.39
CA LEU A 533 15.06 0.93 1.82
C LEU A 533 14.96 2.17 0.91
N PRO A 534 14.78 2.07 -0.42
CA PRO A 534 14.52 3.24 -1.26
C PRO A 534 13.28 4.03 -0.81
N PHE A 535 12.20 3.36 -0.42
CA PHE A 535 11.00 4.03 0.09
C PHE A 535 11.28 4.75 1.41
N TYR A 536 12.04 4.14 2.33
CA TYR A 536 12.45 4.81 3.58
C TYR A 536 13.28 6.06 3.31
N ILE A 537 14.31 5.96 2.47
CA ILE A 537 15.19 7.10 2.16
C ILE A 537 14.40 8.24 1.53
N VAL A 538 13.56 7.96 0.54
CA VAL A 538 12.70 8.97 -0.08
C VAL A 538 11.74 9.59 0.93
N GLY A 539 11.11 8.77 1.77
CA GLY A 539 10.24 9.26 2.85
C GLY A 539 10.97 10.18 3.83
N ILE A 540 12.20 9.84 4.23
CA ILE A 540 13.03 10.65 5.13
C ILE A 540 13.45 11.96 4.45
N LEU A 541 13.81 11.93 3.16
CA LEU A 541 14.16 13.12 2.40
C LEU A 541 12.97 14.07 2.30
N PHE A 542 11.78 13.55 1.97
CA PHE A 542 10.56 14.36 1.96
C PHE A 542 10.12 14.79 3.35
N TYR A 543 10.44 14.02 4.41
CA TYR A 543 10.20 14.46 5.79
C TYR A 543 10.99 15.72 6.09
N PHE A 544 12.26 15.76 5.68
CA PHE A 544 13.08 16.94 5.81
C PHE A 544 12.61 18.09 4.92
N THR A 545 12.49 17.86 3.60
CA THR A 545 12.20 18.94 2.65
C THR A 545 10.77 19.45 2.78
N GLY A 546 9.78 18.56 2.89
CA GLY A 546 8.38 18.93 3.06
C GLY A 546 8.12 19.65 4.38
N SER A 547 8.71 19.21 5.49
CA SER A 547 8.50 19.88 6.77
C SER A 547 9.23 21.23 6.87
N THR A 548 10.43 21.36 6.29
CA THR A 548 11.12 22.65 6.19
C THR A 548 10.40 23.61 5.24
N GLN A 549 9.86 23.11 4.13
CA GLN A 549 8.98 23.89 3.25
C GLN A 549 7.73 24.38 3.99
N GLY A 550 7.08 23.55 4.81
CA GLY A 550 5.93 23.97 5.62
C GLY A 550 6.27 25.07 6.63
N THR A 551 7.50 25.07 7.16
CA THR A 551 8.01 26.18 7.98
C THR A 551 8.17 27.46 7.16
N ALA A 552 8.71 27.34 5.94
CA ALA A 552 8.84 28.47 5.03
C ALA A 552 7.49 29.05 4.62
N GLU A 553 6.46 28.23 4.39
CA GLU A 553 5.08 28.65 4.05
C GLU A 553 4.37 29.40 5.19
N ALA A 554 4.83 29.27 6.44
CA ALA A 554 4.27 29.98 7.58
C ALA A 554 4.71 31.45 7.64
N PHE A 555 5.86 31.82 7.08
CA PHE A 555 6.33 33.20 7.12
C PHE A 555 5.39 34.13 6.35
N ARG A 556 5.18 35.33 6.87
CA ARG A 556 4.28 36.33 6.26
C ARG A 556 4.62 36.63 4.80
N GLU A 557 5.89 36.89 4.51
CA GLU A 557 6.34 37.26 3.16
C GLU A 557 6.07 36.17 2.12
N THR A 558 6.34 34.91 2.47
CA THR A 558 6.11 33.76 1.58
C THR A 558 4.62 33.42 1.51
N ASN A 559 3.91 33.47 2.64
CA ASN A 559 2.48 33.22 2.71
C ASN A 559 1.69 34.19 1.84
N LEU A 560 2.10 35.47 1.77
CA LEU A 560 1.49 36.47 0.88
C LEU A 560 1.45 36.03 -0.59
N ILE A 561 2.44 35.24 -1.02
CA ILE A 561 2.55 34.74 -2.40
C ILE A 561 1.88 33.37 -2.55
N TRP A 562 2.08 32.46 -1.60
CA TRP A 562 1.69 31.06 -1.76
C TRP A 562 0.29 30.73 -1.26
N HIS A 563 -0.26 31.52 -0.33
CA HIS A 563 -1.59 31.26 0.22
C HIS A 563 -2.69 31.34 -0.85
N PHE A 564 -3.68 30.46 -0.78
CA PHE A 564 -4.72 30.24 -1.80
C PHE A 564 -4.25 29.82 -3.20
N THR A 565 -2.95 29.59 -3.41
CA THR A 565 -2.42 29.09 -4.68
C THR A 565 -2.29 27.56 -4.69
N ASP A 566 -1.98 26.99 -5.85
CA ASP A 566 -1.73 25.56 -6.00
C ASP A 566 -0.40 25.10 -5.34
N PHE A 567 0.41 26.03 -4.81
CA PHE A 567 1.60 25.72 -4.02
C PHE A 567 1.25 24.91 -2.76
N THR A 568 0.22 25.33 -2.02
CA THR A 568 -0.24 24.60 -0.82
C THR A 568 -0.80 23.22 -1.17
N THR A 569 -1.44 23.06 -2.33
CA THR A 569 -1.87 21.75 -2.83
C THR A 569 -0.66 20.84 -3.08
N ALA A 570 0.41 21.37 -3.69
CA ALA A 570 1.66 20.65 -3.91
C ALA A 570 2.34 20.28 -2.59
N HIS A 571 2.40 21.19 -1.62
CA HIS A 571 2.90 20.93 -0.27
C HIS A 571 2.16 19.77 0.42
N SER A 572 0.83 19.80 0.38
CA SER A 572 0.00 18.75 0.99
C SER A 572 0.27 17.38 0.36
N HIS A 573 0.40 17.31 -0.97
CA HIS A 573 0.76 16.05 -1.65
C HIS A 573 2.20 15.63 -1.33
N LEU A 574 3.16 16.55 -1.31
CA LEU A 574 4.55 16.26 -0.94
C LEU A 574 4.64 15.64 0.46
N THR A 575 3.87 16.18 1.41
CA THR A 575 3.90 15.72 2.81
C THR A 575 3.09 14.44 3.02
N MET A 576 1.82 14.40 2.63
CA MET A 576 0.98 13.21 2.85
C MET A 576 1.39 12.04 1.95
N TYR A 577 1.78 12.29 0.71
CA TYR A 577 2.22 11.24 -0.19
C TYR A 577 3.70 10.92 0.01
N GLY A 578 4.56 11.93 -0.19
CA GLY A 578 6.02 11.77 -0.17
C GLY A 578 6.57 11.32 1.19
N ILE A 579 5.90 11.66 2.30
CA ILE A 579 6.31 11.21 3.63
C ILE A 579 5.45 10.04 4.09
N ILE A 580 4.14 10.26 4.31
CA ILE A 580 3.28 9.27 4.97
C ILE A 580 3.12 8.02 4.10
N ALA A 581 2.68 8.15 2.84
CA ALA A 581 2.46 6.99 1.97
C ALA A 581 3.75 6.21 1.68
N PHE A 582 4.87 6.90 1.38
CA PHE A 582 6.16 6.24 1.15
C PHE A 582 6.65 5.45 2.37
N MET A 583 6.58 6.02 3.57
CA MET A 583 6.96 5.32 4.79
C MET A 583 6.03 4.14 5.10
N LEU A 584 4.71 4.30 4.89
CA LEU A 584 3.76 3.20 5.05
C LEU A 584 4.02 2.07 4.07
N TRP A 585 4.28 2.36 2.79
CA TRP A 585 4.68 1.34 1.81
C TRP A 585 5.98 0.66 2.21
N ALA A 586 6.96 1.41 2.71
CA ALA A 586 8.21 0.84 3.22
C ALA A 586 7.95 -0.13 4.37
N CYS A 587 7.08 0.23 5.33
CA CYS A 587 6.69 -0.62 6.45
C CYS A 587 5.94 -1.88 5.97
N ILE A 588 4.98 -1.71 5.06
CA ILE A 588 4.16 -2.79 4.50
C ILE A 588 5.04 -3.80 3.74
N TYR A 589 5.89 -3.34 2.83
CA TYR A 589 6.81 -4.21 2.09
C TYR A 589 7.87 -4.87 2.99
N THR A 590 8.18 -4.27 4.14
CA THR A 590 9.03 -4.92 5.16
C THR A 590 8.29 -6.05 5.85
N ILE A 591 7.06 -5.82 6.30
CA ILE A 591 6.39 -6.73 7.24
C ILE A 591 5.53 -7.79 6.57
N VAL A 592 4.78 -7.45 5.53
CA VAL A 592 3.81 -8.38 4.93
C VAL A 592 4.48 -9.67 4.43
N PRO A 593 5.60 -9.63 3.69
CA PRO A 593 6.31 -10.85 3.31
C PRO A 593 6.77 -11.70 4.49
N ARG A 594 7.15 -11.07 5.62
CA ARG A 594 7.59 -11.77 6.83
C ARG A 594 6.43 -12.42 7.59
N LEU A 595 5.21 -11.87 7.48
CA LEU A 595 4.01 -12.44 8.08
C LEU A 595 3.41 -13.55 7.23
N THR A 596 3.39 -13.38 5.90
CA THR A 596 2.75 -14.32 4.97
C THR A 596 3.70 -15.39 4.43
N GLY A 597 5.00 -15.10 4.38
CA GLY A 597 6.00 -15.91 3.69
C GLY A 597 6.05 -15.69 2.18
N ASN A 598 5.28 -14.73 1.64
CA ASN A 598 5.16 -14.50 0.20
C ASN A 598 5.70 -13.12 -0.19
N GLU A 599 6.61 -13.11 -1.16
CA GLU A 599 7.21 -11.88 -1.67
C GLU A 599 6.58 -11.45 -3.00
N PRO A 600 6.43 -10.14 -3.23
CA PRO A 600 6.06 -9.62 -4.54
C PRO A 600 7.25 -9.73 -5.51
N LYS A 601 6.97 -9.69 -6.82
CA LYS A 601 8.03 -9.65 -7.82
C LYS A 601 8.84 -8.36 -7.67
N GLN A 602 10.16 -8.47 -7.59
CA GLN A 602 11.05 -7.32 -7.35
C GLN A 602 10.89 -6.20 -8.38
N GLY A 603 10.69 -6.55 -9.66
CA GLY A 603 10.44 -5.59 -10.73
C GLY A 603 9.15 -4.78 -10.53
N LEU A 604 8.09 -5.40 -10.00
CA LEU A 604 6.83 -4.71 -9.71
C LEU A 604 6.92 -3.78 -8.50
N VAL A 605 7.74 -4.12 -7.50
CA VAL A 605 8.03 -3.19 -6.40
C VAL A 605 8.84 -1.99 -6.91
N GLY A 606 9.80 -2.23 -7.81
CA GLY A 606 10.54 -1.16 -8.48
C GLY A 606 9.65 -0.26 -9.34
N ALA A 607 8.71 -0.85 -10.10
CA ALA A 607 7.74 -0.11 -10.90
C ALA A 607 6.83 0.76 -10.01
N HIS A 608 6.30 0.20 -8.91
CA HIS A 608 5.54 0.98 -7.94
C HIS A 608 6.35 2.16 -7.40
N PHE A 609 7.59 1.93 -6.96
CA PHE A 609 8.46 2.99 -6.45
C PHE A 609 8.67 4.13 -7.45
N TRP A 610 9.08 3.82 -8.68
CA TRP A 610 9.41 4.84 -9.67
C TRP A 610 8.18 5.57 -10.20
N LEU A 611 7.06 4.87 -10.43
CA LEU A 611 5.80 5.50 -10.81
C LEU A 611 5.31 6.46 -9.71
N ALA A 612 5.39 6.05 -8.44
CA ALA A 612 5.02 6.90 -7.31
C ALA A 612 5.93 8.13 -7.20
N LEU A 613 7.25 7.95 -7.31
CA LEU A 613 8.22 9.04 -7.14
C LEU A 613 8.18 10.02 -8.31
N ILE A 614 8.28 9.53 -9.55
CA ILE A 614 8.26 10.38 -10.75
C ILE A 614 6.90 11.08 -10.85
N GLY A 615 5.81 10.34 -10.61
CA GLY A 615 4.47 10.91 -10.57
C GLY A 615 4.34 12.04 -9.55
N LEU A 616 4.83 11.84 -8.32
CA LEU A 616 4.83 12.89 -7.29
C LEU A 616 5.63 14.12 -7.72
N LEU A 617 6.80 13.95 -8.35
CA LEU A 617 7.62 15.08 -8.82
C LEU A 617 6.95 15.85 -9.96
N PHE A 618 6.34 15.14 -10.92
CA PHE A 618 5.57 15.74 -12.02
C PHE A 618 4.29 16.42 -11.53
N TYR A 619 3.76 15.99 -10.38
CA TYR A 619 2.65 16.65 -9.72
C TYR A 619 3.11 17.93 -9.00
N THR A 620 4.11 17.81 -8.13
CA THR A 620 4.42 18.84 -7.13
C THR A 620 5.25 19.99 -7.70
N ILE A 621 6.29 19.71 -8.50
CA ILE A 621 7.19 20.75 -9.02
C ILE A 621 6.43 21.75 -9.91
N PRO A 622 5.62 21.31 -10.90
CA PRO A 622 4.87 22.24 -11.75
C PRO A 622 3.85 23.06 -10.95
N LEU A 623 3.15 22.46 -9.98
CA LEU A 623 2.21 23.20 -9.16
C LEU A 623 2.88 24.23 -8.24
N MET A 624 4.08 23.96 -7.73
CA MET A 624 4.84 24.95 -6.95
C MET A 624 5.26 26.13 -7.83
N ILE A 625 5.74 25.87 -9.05
CA ILE A 625 6.09 26.93 -10.00
C ILE A 625 4.85 27.74 -10.39
N GLY A 626 3.81 27.07 -10.88
CA GLY A 626 2.56 27.70 -11.29
C GLY A 626 1.89 28.46 -10.16
N GLY A 627 1.83 27.87 -8.95
CA GLY A 627 1.29 28.52 -7.75
C GLY A 627 2.05 29.79 -7.37
N THR A 628 3.38 29.78 -7.48
CA THR A 628 4.20 30.98 -7.23
C THR A 628 3.91 32.08 -8.26
N LEU A 629 3.85 31.73 -9.55
CA LEU A 629 3.54 32.69 -10.61
C LEU A 629 2.12 33.25 -10.50
N LYS A 630 1.16 32.41 -10.08
CA LYS A 630 -0.22 32.79 -9.79
C LYS A 630 -0.28 33.82 -8.65
N GLY A 631 0.44 33.58 -7.56
CA GLY A 631 0.56 34.50 -6.43
C GLY A 631 1.18 35.85 -6.82
N ILE A 632 2.24 35.84 -7.63
CA ILE A 632 2.85 37.05 -8.16
C ILE A 632 1.85 37.82 -9.04
N ALA A 633 1.14 37.14 -9.95
CA ALA A 633 0.15 37.76 -10.82
C ALA A 633 -0.98 38.45 -10.02
N TRP A 634 -1.45 37.83 -8.94
CA TRP A 634 -2.44 38.44 -8.05
C TRP A 634 -1.90 39.65 -7.30
N ARG A 635 -0.67 39.57 -6.79
CA ARG A 635 -0.01 40.69 -6.13
C ARG A 635 0.19 41.88 -7.06
N ASP A 636 0.46 41.62 -8.34
CA ASP A 636 0.61 42.65 -9.38
C ASP A 636 -0.74 43.20 -9.88
N GLY A 637 -1.87 42.76 -9.33
CA GLY A 637 -3.21 43.26 -9.66
C GLY A 637 -3.75 42.80 -11.01
N LYS A 638 -3.23 41.71 -11.58
CA LYS A 638 -3.73 41.17 -12.85
C LYS A 638 -5.16 40.62 -12.71
N PRO A 639 -5.99 40.67 -13.78
CA PRO A 639 -7.29 40.03 -13.79
C PRO A 639 -7.22 38.56 -13.35
N PHE A 640 -8.16 38.12 -12.51
CA PHE A 640 -8.15 36.75 -11.97
C PHE A 640 -8.14 35.69 -13.07
N ILE A 641 -8.86 35.92 -14.17
CA ILE A 641 -8.93 34.99 -15.30
C ILE A 641 -7.55 34.74 -15.94
N ASP A 642 -6.67 35.73 -15.98
CA ASP A 642 -5.31 35.57 -16.52
C ASP A 642 -4.50 34.58 -15.69
N SER A 643 -4.70 34.59 -14.36
CA SER A 643 -4.08 33.63 -13.46
C SER A 643 -4.62 32.20 -13.64
N VAL A 644 -5.87 32.05 -14.05
CA VAL A 644 -6.50 30.75 -14.38
C VAL A 644 -5.91 30.21 -15.69
N VAL A 645 -5.84 31.06 -16.72
CA VAL A 645 -5.25 30.69 -18.02
C VAL A 645 -3.77 30.34 -17.85
N LEU A 646 -3.02 31.11 -17.05
CA LEU A 646 -1.63 30.84 -16.69
C LEU A 646 -1.43 29.45 -16.07
N MET A 647 -2.41 28.97 -15.28
CA MET A 647 -2.32 27.70 -14.57
C MET A 647 -2.59 26.46 -15.44
N ALA A 648 -3.25 26.61 -16.59
CA ALA A 648 -3.63 25.50 -17.47
C ALA A 648 -2.49 24.49 -17.78
N PRO A 649 -1.29 24.91 -18.22
CA PRO A 649 -0.19 23.96 -18.48
C PRO A 649 0.31 23.26 -17.20
N TYR A 650 0.25 23.91 -16.04
CA TYR A 650 0.66 23.31 -14.77
C TYR A 650 -0.35 22.28 -14.27
N TRP A 651 -1.65 22.50 -14.52
CA TRP A 651 -2.69 21.51 -14.24
C TRP A 651 -2.62 20.30 -15.16
N LEU A 652 -2.17 20.46 -16.41
CA LEU A 652 -1.88 19.32 -17.28
C LEU A 652 -0.78 18.43 -16.70
N TRP A 653 0.34 19.01 -16.26
CA TRP A 653 1.40 18.24 -15.61
C TRP A 653 0.96 17.59 -14.31
N ARG A 654 0.11 18.28 -13.53
CA ARG A 654 -0.55 17.70 -12.36
C ARG A 654 -1.34 16.44 -12.73
N ALA A 655 -2.14 16.48 -13.80
CA ALA A 655 -2.90 15.31 -14.25
C ALA A 655 -1.96 14.17 -14.68
N ILE A 656 -0.91 14.46 -15.46
CA ILE A 656 0.09 13.44 -15.87
C ILE A 656 0.77 12.81 -14.65
N GLY A 657 1.22 13.62 -13.70
CA GLY A 657 1.82 13.15 -12.45
C GLY A 657 0.83 12.33 -11.62
N GLY A 658 -0.42 12.79 -11.53
CA GLY A 658 -1.55 12.09 -10.90
C GLY A 658 -1.78 10.71 -11.50
N SER A 659 -1.80 10.59 -12.83
CA SER A 659 -1.98 9.31 -13.53
C SER A 659 -0.86 8.32 -13.21
N LEU A 660 0.40 8.79 -13.12
CA LEU A 660 1.54 7.96 -12.74
C LEU A 660 1.43 7.50 -11.28
N MET A 661 1.05 8.40 -10.36
CA MET A 661 0.79 8.07 -8.96
C MET A 661 -0.34 7.05 -8.83
N TRP A 662 -1.44 7.25 -9.54
CA TRP A 662 -2.59 6.34 -9.56
C TRP A 662 -2.21 4.95 -10.11
N ALA A 663 -1.48 4.89 -11.22
CA ALA A 663 -0.96 3.64 -11.76
C ALA A 663 -0.05 2.91 -10.74
N SER A 664 0.74 3.67 -9.98
CA SER A 664 1.59 3.12 -8.91
C SER A 664 0.75 2.41 -7.82
N HIS A 665 -0.43 2.95 -7.48
CA HIS A 665 -1.35 2.33 -6.51
C HIS A 665 -1.96 1.03 -7.01
N LEU A 666 -2.27 0.94 -8.30
CA LEU A 666 -2.73 -0.32 -8.91
C LEU A 666 -1.64 -1.39 -8.84
N VAL A 667 -0.38 -1.01 -9.13
CA VAL A 667 0.77 -1.91 -8.99
C VAL A 667 0.97 -2.33 -7.52
N PHE A 668 0.83 -1.39 -6.58
CA PHE A 668 0.89 -1.68 -5.15
C PHE A 668 -0.22 -2.64 -4.71
N ALA A 669 -1.47 -2.39 -5.12
CA ALA A 669 -2.61 -3.24 -4.80
C ALA A 669 -2.42 -4.66 -5.34
N TRP A 670 -1.88 -4.79 -6.55
CA TRP A 670 -1.50 -6.08 -7.11
C TRP A 670 -0.42 -6.77 -6.29
N ASN A 671 0.63 -6.04 -5.88
CA ASN A 671 1.68 -6.59 -5.03
C ASN A 671 1.15 -7.07 -3.68
N ILE A 672 0.26 -6.28 -3.04
CA ILE A 672 -0.43 -6.66 -1.80
C ILE A 672 -1.22 -7.94 -2.00
N TYR A 673 -2.01 -8.02 -3.06
CA TYR A 673 -2.77 -9.21 -3.39
C TYR A 673 -1.88 -10.45 -3.57
N VAL A 674 -0.74 -10.32 -4.25
CA VAL A 674 0.24 -11.41 -4.39
C VAL A 674 0.79 -11.85 -3.03
N MET A 675 1.20 -10.90 -2.18
CA MET A 675 1.72 -11.20 -0.85
C MET A 675 0.67 -11.84 0.07
N PHE A 676 -0.60 -11.47 -0.08
CA PHE A 676 -1.71 -11.97 0.73
C PHE A 676 -2.16 -13.36 0.32
N SER A 677 -2.18 -13.59 -0.99
CA SER A 677 -2.80 -14.77 -1.57
C SER A 677 -1.92 -15.99 -1.58
N GLY A 678 -0.60 -15.79 -1.44
CA GLY A 678 0.41 -16.83 -1.32
C GLY A 678 0.01 -18.16 -1.92
N ASP A 679 0.32 -18.37 -3.20
CA ASP A 679 0.24 -19.72 -3.76
C ASP A 679 1.09 -20.61 -2.86
N LYS A 680 0.45 -21.48 -2.06
CA LYS A 680 1.15 -22.45 -1.23
C LYS A 680 2.18 -23.11 -2.11
N SER A 681 3.45 -23.06 -1.70
CA SER A 681 4.50 -23.72 -2.47
C SER A 681 4.17 -25.22 -2.54
N ASP A 682 4.58 -25.92 -3.61
CA ASP A 682 4.36 -27.38 -3.68
C ASP A 682 4.88 -28.08 -2.40
N PRO A 683 6.01 -27.66 -1.79
CA PRO A 683 6.43 -28.12 -0.47
C PRO A 683 5.45 -27.85 0.68
N ASP A 684 4.82 -26.68 0.75
CA ASP A 684 3.84 -26.37 1.80
C ASP A 684 2.55 -27.19 1.64
N ILE A 685 2.10 -27.41 0.40
CA ILE A 685 0.97 -28.27 0.08
C ILE A 685 1.30 -29.72 0.46
N ARG A 686 2.48 -30.21 0.09
CA ARG A 686 2.99 -31.55 0.45
C ARG A 686 3.01 -31.74 1.95
N LYS A 687 3.56 -30.76 2.69
CA LYS A 687 3.62 -30.79 4.15
C LYS A 687 2.24 -30.88 4.78
N GLU A 688 1.30 -30.03 4.36
CA GLU A 688 -0.08 -30.08 4.85
C GLU A 688 -0.74 -31.44 4.57
N VAL A 689 -0.49 -32.01 3.39
CA VAL A 689 -1.01 -33.32 3.00
C VAL A 689 -0.38 -34.42 3.86
N PHE A 690 0.94 -34.42 4.10
CA PHE A 690 1.61 -35.37 4.99
C PHE A 690 1.15 -35.24 6.45
N GLU A 691 0.98 -34.03 6.98
CA GLU A 691 0.45 -33.80 8.33
C GLU A 691 -1.00 -34.32 8.47
N LYS A 692 -1.85 -34.10 7.46
CA LYS A 692 -3.20 -34.67 7.43
C LYS A 692 -3.18 -36.20 7.35
N LEU A 693 -2.30 -36.77 6.54
CA LEU A 693 -2.18 -38.21 6.41
C LEU A 693 -1.65 -38.87 7.71
N ASN A 694 -0.80 -38.16 8.47
CA ASN A 694 -0.28 -38.62 9.76
C ASN A 694 -1.26 -38.47 10.94
N THR A 695 -2.37 -37.73 10.75
CA THR A 695 -3.40 -37.51 11.79
C THR A 695 -4.62 -38.41 11.65
N ILE A 696 -4.68 -39.27 10.63
CA ILE A 696 -5.76 -40.27 10.48
C ILE A 696 -5.52 -41.39 11.50
N PRO A 697 -6.43 -41.63 12.47
CA PRO A 697 -6.35 -42.76 13.38
C PRO A 697 -6.44 -44.07 12.60
N ALA A 698 -5.75 -45.11 13.05
CA ALA A 698 -5.72 -46.44 12.44
C ALA A 698 -7.09 -47.17 12.32
N ASN A 699 -8.19 -46.50 12.66
CA ASN A 699 -9.55 -47.03 12.68
C ASN A 699 -10.53 -46.29 11.74
N ALA A 700 -10.04 -45.55 10.75
CA ALA A 700 -10.91 -45.11 9.65
C ALA A 700 -11.16 -46.32 8.73
N GLU A 701 -12.16 -47.13 9.10
CA GLU A 701 -12.72 -48.20 8.27
C GLU A 701 -13.09 -47.65 6.88
N ILE A 702 -12.72 -48.42 5.85
CA ILE A 702 -13.08 -48.22 4.44
C ILE A 702 -14.55 -48.60 4.26
#